data_AF-A0A840BPX7-F1
#
_entry.id   AF-A0A840BPX7-F1
#
_cell.length_a   1.000
_cell.length_b   1.000
_cell.length_c   1.000
_cell.angle_alpha   90.00
_cell.angle_beta   90.00
_cell.angle_gamma   90.00
#
_symmetry.space_group_name_H-M   'P 1'
#
loop_
_entity.id
_entity.type
_entity.pdbx_description
1 polymer ?
#
loop_
_entity_poly.entity_id
_entity_poly.type
_entity_poly.pdbx_seq_one_letter_code
_entity_poly.pdbx_strand_id
1 'polypeptide(L)'
;MSTGSSRPRRCAPIDLSPPTDMDDLYPAGPSEVPKDLTTPSPAYWLQAWLATLSLVVFVLGYFALSGWFVYTAWRTLAEQGSSSEGSFMNQLVGCSSAFLALFMLKALFFVKRGGAPDAVEITEAEQPRLIAFLHRLADEAGAPRPRKVFVSARVNAAVFYDLSILNLLFPSKKNLEIGLALVNVLSLSEMKAVLAHEFGHFAQRSMAIGSWVYIAQQVASHVIAKRDALDELLQFIASIDLRVAWVGWLLQSIVWSIRSLMDMLLRVVVLAQRALSRQMEFQADLVAVSLTGSDELVHALHKLQAADDAWSRTLGFANAQIGQGRIPHDLFEVQTTVIEKMARILDDEHYGQVPPTGERPEAHRVFANGFARPPQMWSSHPANADREQNAKRSYLQASHDPRSAWLLFDDAERLKARVVALMTSKLAAEPATREATLAALDERYGLLQYQPCYRGAYLGRSLTRYAKDPAELYTDAVRPGQVPQLLDTLYSLALADDLTHLRELLEERAMLRAVHGTVFLATGGRIVFRGREIARKRLPEAIKAVEAEAEAVRARVFAHDRAVRATHLAAAELVGNGWREYLIGLIRVLHYAEHTLADLHDAHGLMGNVVAAVAARGKVSSSGLSRLLTTANVLYGVLDEIHSRKVDVRLDATLCERLEINAWSEALEEFKLVPASKENLNNWMQAIDGWVNAAAGLLSALETQALEALLTAEAALATHVRQGTSPPPAPEPSRTPKNYEPLIPGSERPRQTRQDLWSRFQTADGLLASIGRVAVAGGIVASVLGAGMLTASNSTLSIYNGLGRPVSVKVGNQSVTVAAFSATELSIPISGPLPVEARSGDGRLIDSYQPDLSGHGAHYVYNVAAASPLVEWTASYGSAPKVPPHMLGARHWFSTHVDVYFGDAPQSVSTKGSGATRTVLSGVGEREPREQLGLVEQDDERIRIVRLHAQWDEPHQPNTEQWKTIAQRVGTGS
;
A
#
# COMPACT_ATOMS: atom_id res chain seq x y z
N MET A 1 40.22 -23.00 67.91
CA MET A 1 39.70 -24.36 68.13
C MET A 1 38.84 -24.74 66.93
N SER A 2 39.19 -25.88 66.33
CA SER A 2 38.47 -26.68 65.31
C SER A 2 37.87 -26.01 64.07
N THR A 3 38.52 -26.28 62.94
CA THR A 3 38.12 -26.12 61.54
C THR A 3 36.93 -27.01 61.17
N GLY A 4 35.93 -26.45 60.47
CA GLY A 4 34.83 -27.18 59.82
C GLY A 4 34.73 -26.79 58.35
N SER A 5 35.22 -27.67 57.47
CA SER A 5 35.15 -27.58 56.02
C SER A 5 33.75 -27.94 55.51
N SER A 6 33.05 -27.02 54.85
CA SER A 6 31.84 -27.30 54.08
C SER A 6 32.16 -27.39 52.59
N ARG A 7 32.16 -28.60 52.05
CA ARG A 7 32.29 -28.87 50.61
C ARG A 7 31.14 -28.22 49.82
N PRO A 8 31.39 -27.69 48.61
CA PRO A 8 30.32 -27.32 47.70
C PRO A 8 29.59 -28.56 47.19
N ARG A 9 28.25 -28.49 47.14
CA ARG A 9 27.40 -29.52 46.54
C ARG A 9 27.80 -29.69 45.07
N ARG A 10 28.19 -30.89 44.69
CA ARG A 10 28.43 -31.26 43.28
C ARG A 10 27.12 -31.03 42.50
N CYS A 11 27.18 -30.21 41.45
CA CYS A 11 26.19 -30.25 40.38
C CYS A 11 26.11 -31.69 39.86
N ALA A 12 24.89 -32.20 39.68
CA ALA A 12 24.67 -33.43 38.95
C ALA A 12 25.21 -33.28 37.52
N PRO A 13 25.80 -34.34 36.93
CA PRO A 13 26.23 -34.30 35.53
C PRO A 13 25.01 -34.04 34.64
N ILE A 14 25.12 -33.01 33.79
CA ILE A 14 24.18 -32.75 32.70
C ILE A 14 24.31 -33.93 31.74
N ASP A 15 23.25 -34.72 31.62
CA ASP A 15 23.13 -35.72 30.57
C ASP A 15 23.02 -34.98 29.22
N LEU A 16 24.01 -35.17 28.35
CA LEU A 16 24.12 -34.54 27.04
C LEU A 16 23.47 -35.40 25.94
N SER A 17 22.72 -36.44 26.31
CA SER A 17 21.93 -37.25 25.38
C SER A 17 20.71 -36.45 24.90
N PRO A 18 20.37 -36.42 23.60
CA PRO A 18 19.18 -35.72 23.13
C PRO A 18 17.92 -36.34 23.76
N PRO A 19 17.04 -35.56 24.39
CA PRO A 19 15.80 -36.09 24.94
C PRO A 19 14.93 -36.64 23.82
N THR A 20 14.56 -37.92 23.94
CA THR A 20 13.79 -38.67 22.94
C THR A 20 12.27 -38.50 23.10
N ASP A 21 11.80 -37.84 24.16
CA ASP A 21 10.37 -37.73 24.49
C ASP A 21 9.85 -36.28 24.37
N MET A 22 8.69 -36.12 23.74
CA MET A 22 8.03 -34.83 23.53
C MET A 22 7.60 -34.17 24.84
N ASP A 23 7.34 -34.96 25.87
CA ASP A 23 6.98 -34.45 27.20
C ASP A 23 8.14 -33.73 27.91
N ASP A 24 9.39 -34.04 27.55
CA ASP A 24 10.54 -33.31 28.07
C ASP A 24 10.69 -31.93 27.41
N LEU A 25 10.34 -31.80 26.13
CA LEU A 25 10.58 -30.59 25.33
C LEU A 25 9.41 -29.60 25.30
N TYR A 26 8.30 -29.93 25.98
CA TYR A 26 7.10 -29.12 26.01
C TYR A 26 6.93 -28.46 27.39
N PRO A 27 7.32 -27.17 27.57
CA PRO A 27 7.22 -26.50 28.85
C PRO A 27 5.80 -26.54 29.43
N ALA A 28 5.69 -26.81 30.73
CA ALA A 28 4.41 -26.86 31.42
C ALA A 28 3.74 -25.48 31.44
N GLY A 29 2.41 -25.45 31.24
CA GLY A 29 1.61 -24.23 31.38
C GLY A 29 1.26 -23.93 32.84
N PRO A 30 0.54 -22.81 33.09
CA PRO A 30 0.03 -22.48 34.41
C PRO A 30 -0.97 -23.54 34.93
N SER A 31 -0.97 -23.80 36.23
CA SER A 31 -1.80 -24.85 36.86
C SER A 31 -3.30 -24.53 36.92
N GLU A 32 -3.65 -23.25 37.06
CA GLU A 32 -5.04 -22.78 37.09
C GLU A 32 -5.25 -21.62 36.11
N VAL A 33 -6.13 -21.82 35.12
CA VAL A 33 -6.47 -20.81 34.11
C VAL A 33 -7.96 -20.45 34.22
N PRO A 34 -8.33 -19.17 34.41
CA PRO A 34 -9.72 -18.75 34.38
C PRO A 34 -10.39 -19.08 33.04
N LYS A 35 -11.57 -19.71 33.07
CA LYS A 35 -12.28 -20.17 31.86
C LYS A 35 -12.69 -19.03 30.93
N ASP A 36 -12.83 -17.82 31.47
CA ASP A 36 -13.21 -16.61 30.76
C ASP A 36 -12.01 -15.77 30.27
N LEU A 37 -10.77 -16.14 30.62
CA LEU A 37 -9.57 -15.37 30.27
C LEU A 37 -9.44 -15.13 28.76
N THR A 38 -9.77 -16.14 27.95
CA THR A 38 -9.68 -16.09 26.49
C THR A 38 -11.01 -15.73 25.83
N THR A 39 -12.01 -15.25 26.57
CA THR A 39 -13.28 -14.84 25.95
C THR A 39 -13.17 -13.47 25.27
N PRO A 40 -13.59 -13.32 23.99
CA PRO A 40 -13.49 -12.04 23.29
C PRO A 40 -14.33 -10.95 23.94
N SER A 41 -13.75 -9.75 24.06
CA SER A 41 -14.44 -8.59 24.64
C SER A 41 -15.61 -8.09 23.76
N PRO A 42 -16.59 -7.34 24.32
CA PRO A 42 -17.62 -6.69 23.50
C PRO A 42 -17.06 -5.73 22.45
N ALA A 43 -15.92 -5.10 22.74
CA ALA A 43 -15.21 -4.23 21.81
C ALA A 43 -14.67 -5.00 20.60
N TYR A 44 -14.18 -6.23 20.80
CA TYR A 44 -13.78 -7.13 19.72
C TYR A 44 -14.95 -7.37 18.75
N TRP A 45 -16.12 -7.73 19.27
CA TRP A 45 -17.30 -8.01 18.45
C TRP A 45 -17.77 -6.79 17.66
N LEU A 46 -17.82 -5.61 18.28
CA LEU A 46 -18.18 -4.38 17.58
C LEU A 46 -17.23 -4.07 16.43
N GLN A 47 -15.91 -4.17 16.66
CA GLN A 47 -14.91 -3.91 15.61
C GLN A 47 -14.95 -4.96 14.50
N ALA A 48 -15.20 -6.23 14.83
CA ALA A 48 -15.39 -7.30 13.86
C ALA A 48 -16.61 -7.00 12.95
N TRP A 49 -17.74 -6.63 13.55
CA TRP A 49 -18.95 -6.24 12.81
C TRP A 49 -18.72 -5.04 11.90
N LEU A 50 -18.04 -3.98 12.38
CA LEU A 50 -17.73 -2.81 11.56
C LEU A 50 -16.80 -3.16 10.40
N ALA A 51 -15.77 -3.98 10.62
CA ALA A 51 -14.87 -4.44 9.58
C ALA A 51 -15.60 -5.27 8.51
N THR A 52 -16.43 -6.24 8.93
CA THR A 52 -17.25 -7.04 8.01
C THR A 52 -18.23 -6.20 7.23
N LEU A 53 -18.99 -5.30 7.89
CA LEU A 53 -19.96 -4.43 7.24
C LEU A 53 -19.30 -3.53 6.20
N SER A 54 -18.18 -2.89 6.56
CA SER A 54 -17.44 -2.02 5.64
C SER A 54 -16.92 -2.77 4.42
N LEU A 55 -16.41 -3.99 4.61
CA LEU A 55 -15.95 -4.85 3.52
C LEU A 55 -17.11 -5.28 2.61
N VAL A 56 -18.25 -5.68 3.18
CA VAL A 56 -19.45 -6.05 2.41
C VAL A 56 -19.94 -4.87 1.58
N VAL A 57 -20.02 -3.67 2.17
CA VAL A 57 -20.40 -2.45 1.45
C VAL A 57 -19.43 -2.16 0.30
N PHE A 58 -18.12 -2.31 0.52
CA PHE A 58 -17.12 -2.13 -0.54
C PHE A 58 -17.29 -3.15 -1.68
N VAL A 59 -17.43 -4.43 -1.36
CA VAL A 59 -17.58 -5.52 -2.34
C VAL A 59 -18.88 -5.36 -3.14
N LEU A 60 -20.00 -5.14 -2.46
CA LEU A 60 -21.30 -4.92 -3.10
C LEU A 60 -21.28 -3.67 -3.97
N GLY A 61 -20.72 -2.55 -3.48
CA GLY A 61 -20.60 -1.32 -4.24
C GLY A 61 -19.76 -1.49 -5.50
N TYR A 62 -18.64 -2.22 -5.42
CA TYR A 62 -17.78 -2.51 -6.55
C TYR A 62 -18.47 -3.37 -7.61
N PHE A 63 -19.12 -4.47 -7.21
CA PHE A 63 -19.81 -5.36 -8.15
C PHE A 63 -21.08 -4.74 -8.72
N ALA A 64 -21.83 -3.96 -7.93
CA ALA A 64 -23.00 -3.23 -8.42
C ALA A 64 -22.62 -2.21 -9.50
N LEU A 65 -21.56 -1.42 -9.26
CA LEU A 65 -21.07 -0.44 -10.23
C LEU A 65 -20.51 -1.12 -11.50
N SER A 66 -19.76 -2.20 -11.34
CA SER A 66 -19.23 -2.98 -12.46
C SER A 66 -20.36 -3.61 -13.30
N GLY A 67 -21.31 -4.25 -12.63
CA GLY A 67 -22.49 -4.86 -13.26
C GLY A 67 -23.36 -3.83 -13.97
N TRP A 68 -23.50 -2.62 -13.40
CA TRP A 68 -24.18 -1.51 -14.05
C TRP A 68 -23.53 -1.10 -15.38
N PHE A 69 -22.20 -0.97 -15.42
CA PHE A 69 -21.49 -0.65 -16.66
C PHE A 69 -21.59 -1.77 -17.69
N VAL A 70 -21.52 -3.04 -17.28
CA VAL A 70 -21.73 -4.20 -18.16
C VAL A 70 -23.15 -4.18 -18.74
N TYR A 71 -24.16 -3.98 -17.90
CA TYR A 71 -25.56 -3.90 -18.32
C TYR A 71 -25.81 -2.74 -19.29
N THR A 72 -25.26 -1.55 -18.99
CA THR A 72 -25.38 -0.37 -19.85
C THR A 72 -24.68 -0.57 -21.20
N ALA A 73 -23.50 -1.18 -21.20
CA ALA A 73 -22.79 -1.53 -22.44
C ALA A 73 -23.59 -2.53 -23.27
N TRP A 74 -24.08 -3.60 -22.64
CA TRP A 74 -24.88 -4.62 -23.32
C TRP A 74 -26.16 -4.03 -23.92
N ARG A 75 -26.94 -3.26 -23.16
CA ARG A 75 -28.20 -2.68 -23.67
C ARG A 75 -27.96 -1.73 -24.86
N THR A 76 -27.01 -0.80 -24.74
CA THR A 76 -26.79 0.26 -25.76
C THR A 76 -26.11 -0.26 -27.03
N LEU A 77 -25.32 -1.34 -26.93
CA LEU A 77 -24.73 -2.01 -28.10
C LEU A 77 -25.74 -2.96 -28.76
N ALA A 78 -26.63 -3.59 -28.00
CA ALA A 78 -27.73 -4.39 -28.56
C ALA A 78 -28.76 -3.51 -29.30
N GLU A 79 -28.99 -2.27 -28.84
CA GLU A 79 -29.86 -1.25 -29.46
C GLU A 79 -29.39 -0.77 -30.86
N GLN A 80 -28.16 -1.06 -31.31
CA GLN A 80 -27.64 -0.62 -32.63
C GLN A 80 -28.23 -1.37 -33.83
N GLY A 81 -28.95 -2.48 -33.60
CA GLY A 81 -29.56 -3.25 -34.68
C GLY A 81 -30.82 -2.63 -35.31
N SER A 82 -31.40 -1.56 -34.73
CA SER A 82 -32.78 -1.14 -35.05
C SER A 82 -33.04 0.36 -35.28
N SER A 83 -32.06 1.28 -35.14
CA SER A 83 -32.32 2.73 -35.31
C SER A 83 -31.15 3.52 -35.92
N SER A 84 -31.42 4.41 -36.90
CA SER A 84 -30.39 5.18 -37.62
C SER A 84 -30.19 6.62 -37.10
N GLU A 85 -31.20 7.26 -36.50
CA GLU A 85 -31.12 8.69 -36.13
C GLU A 85 -30.59 8.99 -34.71
N GLY A 86 -30.41 7.99 -33.84
CA GLY A 86 -29.78 8.11 -32.51
C GLY A 86 -28.43 7.39 -32.36
N SER A 87 -27.93 6.79 -33.45
CA SER A 87 -26.90 5.74 -33.42
C SER A 87 -25.62 6.19 -32.72
N PHE A 88 -25.00 7.32 -33.14
CA PHE A 88 -23.67 7.73 -32.67
C PHE A 88 -23.57 7.91 -31.15
N MET A 89 -24.56 8.55 -30.51
CA MET A 89 -24.52 8.79 -29.06
C MET A 89 -24.66 7.48 -28.27
N ASN A 90 -25.50 6.56 -28.75
CA ASN A 90 -25.63 5.22 -28.16
C ASN A 90 -24.35 4.39 -28.37
N GLN A 91 -23.69 4.49 -29.53
CA GLN A 91 -22.38 3.84 -29.73
C GLN A 91 -21.33 4.42 -28.76
N LEU A 92 -21.31 5.74 -28.60
CA LEU A 92 -20.36 6.41 -27.71
C LEU A 92 -20.59 5.99 -26.25
N VAL A 93 -21.84 5.99 -25.78
CA VAL A 93 -22.20 5.55 -24.42
C VAL A 93 -21.91 4.07 -24.21
N GLY A 94 -22.23 3.21 -25.18
CA GLY A 94 -21.99 1.78 -25.10
C GLY A 94 -20.51 1.41 -25.08
N CYS A 95 -19.71 1.97 -26.00
CA CYS A 95 -18.26 1.80 -26.02
C CYS A 95 -17.60 2.36 -24.75
N SER A 96 -18.06 3.52 -24.26
CA SER A 96 -17.59 4.11 -23.01
C SER A 96 -17.91 3.23 -21.80
N SER A 97 -19.12 2.67 -21.73
CA SER A 97 -19.54 1.77 -20.66
C SER A 97 -18.79 0.44 -20.72
N ALA A 98 -18.54 -0.10 -21.92
CA ALA A 98 -17.74 -1.30 -22.12
C ALA A 98 -16.29 -1.08 -21.66
N PHE A 99 -15.71 0.07 -22.00
CA PHE A 99 -14.39 0.47 -21.54
C PHE A 99 -14.33 0.56 -20.01
N LEU A 100 -15.30 1.21 -19.36
CA LEU A 100 -15.36 1.32 -17.90
C LEU A 100 -15.60 -0.04 -17.22
N ALA A 101 -16.41 -0.90 -17.80
CA ALA A 101 -16.61 -2.27 -17.34
C ALA A 101 -15.30 -3.08 -17.40
N LEU A 102 -14.59 -3.02 -18.53
CA LEU A 102 -13.28 -3.65 -18.68
C LEU A 102 -12.26 -3.09 -17.67
N PHE A 103 -12.24 -1.77 -17.50
CA PHE A 103 -11.38 -1.08 -16.54
C PHE A 103 -11.62 -1.55 -15.10
N MET A 104 -12.88 -1.78 -14.71
CA MET A 104 -13.22 -2.34 -13.40
C MET A 104 -12.81 -3.81 -13.33
N LEU A 105 -13.34 -4.65 -14.23
CA LEU A 105 -13.20 -6.10 -14.18
C LEU A 105 -11.77 -6.61 -14.35
N LYS A 106 -10.89 -5.89 -15.08
CA LYS A 106 -9.49 -6.30 -15.26
C LYS A 106 -8.78 -6.54 -13.92
N ALA A 107 -9.11 -5.77 -12.88
CA ALA A 107 -8.45 -5.87 -11.58
C ALA A 107 -8.68 -7.23 -10.89
N LEU A 108 -9.75 -7.93 -11.27
CA LEU A 108 -10.05 -9.29 -10.81
C LEU A 108 -9.18 -10.36 -11.47
N PHE A 109 -8.37 -10.04 -12.48
CA PHE A 109 -7.51 -11.03 -13.14
C PHE A 109 -6.02 -10.91 -12.77
N PHE A 110 -5.61 -9.82 -12.10
CA PHE A 110 -4.21 -9.53 -11.75
C PHE A 110 -3.86 -9.74 -10.28
N VAL A 111 -4.72 -10.42 -9.50
CA VAL A 111 -4.43 -10.73 -8.09
C VAL A 111 -3.24 -11.69 -8.03
N LYS A 112 -2.13 -11.22 -7.44
CA LYS A 112 -0.91 -12.03 -7.30
C LYS A 112 -1.22 -13.21 -6.39
N ARG A 113 -0.86 -14.41 -6.84
CA ARG A 113 -0.86 -15.59 -5.97
C ARG A 113 0.18 -15.35 -4.87
N GLY A 114 -0.30 -15.32 -3.64
CA GLY A 114 0.57 -15.20 -2.46
C GLY A 114 1.41 -16.45 -2.31
N GLY A 115 2.67 -16.27 -1.92
CA GLY A 115 3.61 -17.33 -1.55
C GLY A 115 4.74 -16.72 -0.74
N ALA A 116 5.53 -17.57 -0.08
CA ALA A 116 6.74 -17.17 0.63
C ALA A 116 7.96 -17.52 -0.24
N PRO A 117 8.34 -16.65 -1.20
CA PRO A 117 9.45 -16.94 -2.13
C PRO A 117 10.81 -17.09 -1.42
N ASP A 118 10.92 -16.50 -0.22
CA ASP A 118 12.15 -16.48 0.59
C ASP A 118 12.06 -17.40 1.82
N ALA A 119 11.22 -18.45 1.77
CA ALA A 119 11.06 -19.40 2.86
C ALA A 119 11.12 -20.86 2.37
N VAL A 120 11.57 -21.75 3.26
CA VAL A 120 11.73 -23.18 3.00
C VAL A 120 10.56 -23.92 3.64
N GLU A 121 9.76 -24.64 2.84
CA GLU A 121 8.72 -25.53 3.37
C GLU A 121 9.37 -26.73 4.08
N ILE A 122 8.93 -27.02 5.30
CA ILE A 122 9.34 -28.19 6.08
C ILE A 122 8.17 -29.17 6.21
N THR A 123 8.47 -30.46 6.31
CA THR A 123 7.48 -31.54 6.41
C THR A 123 7.64 -32.32 7.71
N GLU A 124 6.61 -33.06 8.10
CA GLU A 124 6.64 -33.95 9.28
C GLU A 124 7.73 -35.02 9.19
N ALA A 125 8.08 -35.48 7.97
CA ALA A 125 9.19 -36.41 7.77
C ALA A 125 10.57 -35.76 7.97
N GLU A 126 10.69 -34.44 7.73
CA GLU A 126 11.94 -33.70 7.91
C GLU A 126 12.14 -33.22 9.35
N GLN A 127 11.05 -32.84 10.04
CA GLN A 127 11.08 -32.19 11.36
C GLN A 127 9.99 -32.76 12.28
N PRO A 128 10.01 -34.06 12.61
CA PRO A 128 8.94 -34.70 13.38
C PRO A 128 8.72 -34.08 14.75
N ARG A 129 9.78 -33.67 15.47
CA ARG A 129 9.63 -33.09 16.82
C ARG A 129 8.95 -31.73 16.81
N LEU A 130 9.35 -30.85 15.89
CA LEU A 130 8.71 -29.54 15.73
C LEU A 130 7.23 -29.70 15.35
N ILE A 131 6.90 -30.58 14.40
CA ILE A 131 5.51 -30.78 13.99
C ILE A 131 4.67 -31.36 15.14
N ALA A 132 5.20 -32.30 15.92
CA ALA A 132 4.53 -32.81 17.12
C ALA A 132 4.29 -31.71 18.17
N PHE A 133 5.30 -30.84 18.40
CA PHE A 133 5.18 -29.67 19.27
C PHE A 133 4.05 -28.74 18.82
N LEU A 134 4.01 -28.40 17.52
CA LEU A 134 3.00 -27.53 16.91
C LEU A 134 1.60 -28.15 16.97
N HIS A 135 1.47 -29.45 16.76
CA HIS A 135 0.18 -30.14 16.86
C HIS A 135 -0.36 -30.13 18.28
N ARG A 136 0.47 -30.44 19.29
CA ARG A 136 0.07 -30.36 20.69
C ARG A 136 -0.34 -28.94 21.07
N LEU A 137 0.45 -27.93 20.67
CA LEU A 137 0.14 -26.54 20.94
C LEU A 137 -1.14 -26.07 20.25
N ALA A 138 -1.40 -26.51 19.01
CA ALA A 138 -2.65 -26.24 18.31
C ALA A 138 -3.85 -26.85 19.05
N ASP A 139 -3.72 -28.10 19.52
CA ASP A 139 -4.76 -28.81 20.24
C ASP A 139 -5.05 -28.12 21.61
N GLU A 140 -4.02 -27.71 22.36
CA GLU A 140 -4.17 -26.96 23.62
C GLU A 140 -4.76 -25.55 23.41
N ALA A 141 -4.41 -24.86 22.32
CA ALA A 141 -4.94 -23.55 21.97
C ALA A 141 -6.39 -23.59 21.42
N GLY A 142 -6.94 -24.78 21.15
CA GLY A 142 -8.22 -24.94 20.45
C GLY A 142 -8.18 -24.44 19.01
N ALA A 143 -7.00 -24.48 18.39
CA ALA A 143 -6.70 -23.92 17.08
C ALA A 143 -6.61 -25.02 16.00
N PRO A 144 -6.96 -24.73 14.74
CA PRO A 144 -6.71 -25.67 13.65
C PRO A 144 -5.19 -25.83 13.43
N ARG A 145 -4.77 -27.07 13.14
CA ARG A 145 -3.37 -27.39 12.80
C ARG A 145 -2.92 -26.67 11.52
N PRO A 146 -1.64 -26.26 11.41
CA PRO A 146 -1.13 -25.60 10.22
C PRO A 146 -1.14 -26.54 9.03
N ARG A 147 -1.52 -26.04 7.85
CA ARG A 147 -1.50 -26.85 6.62
C ARG A 147 -0.06 -27.12 6.15
N LYS A 148 0.75 -26.06 6.18
CA LYS A 148 2.16 -26.07 5.80
C LYS A 148 2.94 -25.23 6.81
N VAL A 149 4.15 -25.66 7.11
CA VAL A 149 5.08 -24.93 7.96
C VAL A 149 6.27 -24.53 7.11
N PHE A 150 6.67 -23.27 7.21
CA PHE A 150 7.78 -22.68 6.48
C PHE A 150 8.79 -22.15 7.48
N VAL A 151 10.07 -22.21 7.12
CA VAL A 151 11.14 -21.56 7.88
C VAL A 151 11.83 -20.50 7.04
N SER A 152 12.19 -19.38 7.65
CA SER A 152 12.86 -18.26 6.99
C SER A 152 14.01 -17.73 7.83
N ALA A 153 14.79 -16.79 7.29
CA ALA A 153 15.89 -16.17 8.04
C ALA A 153 15.44 -15.02 8.96
N ARG A 154 14.14 -14.71 9.01
CA ARG A 154 13.65 -13.50 9.68
C ARG A 154 13.69 -13.67 11.20
N VAL A 155 13.75 -12.57 11.93
CA VAL A 155 13.41 -12.52 13.35
C VAL A 155 11.89 -12.37 13.44
N ASN A 156 11.14 -13.40 13.06
CA ASN A 156 9.67 -13.34 12.99
C ASN A 156 9.03 -14.73 13.14
N ALA A 157 7.78 -14.80 13.62
CA ALA A 157 6.89 -15.93 13.43
C ALA A 157 5.55 -15.36 12.98
N ALA A 158 4.93 -15.95 11.95
CA ALA A 158 3.72 -15.36 11.38
C ALA A 158 2.79 -16.40 10.76
N VAL A 159 1.50 -16.18 10.95
CA VAL A 159 0.45 -16.90 10.21
C VAL A 159 0.16 -16.22 8.88
N PHE A 160 0.20 -16.98 7.78
CA PHE A 160 -0.16 -16.46 6.46
C PHE A 160 -1.03 -17.44 5.66
N TYR A 161 -1.51 -17.00 4.50
CA TYR A 161 -2.44 -17.76 3.67
C TYR A 161 -2.01 -17.79 2.21
N ASP A 162 -2.36 -18.85 1.50
CA ASP A 162 -2.33 -18.84 0.03
C ASP A 162 -3.41 -17.86 -0.45
N LEU A 163 -3.01 -16.79 -1.17
CA LEU A 163 -3.96 -15.76 -1.60
C LEU A 163 -4.55 -16.12 -2.97
N SER A 164 -5.88 -16.13 -3.05
CA SER A 164 -6.68 -16.30 -4.27
C SER A 164 -7.99 -15.51 -4.13
N ILE A 165 -8.55 -15.05 -5.25
CA ILE A 165 -9.86 -14.35 -5.27
C ILE A 165 -10.98 -15.26 -4.80
N LEU A 166 -10.86 -16.57 -5.08
CA LEU A 166 -11.79 -17.58 -4.58
C LEU A 166 -11.85 -17.57 -3.04
N ASN A 167 -10.79 -17.10 -2.37
CA ASN A 167 -10.78 -17.02 -0.92
C ASN A 167 -11.66 -15.89 -0.36
N LEU A 168 -12.19 -14.97 -1.18
CA LEU A 168 -13.27 -14.06 -0.76
C LEU A 168 -14.58 -14.81 -0.47
N LEU A 169 -14.77 -15.97 -1.09
CA LEU A 169 -15.97 -16.81 -0.95
C LEU A 169 -15.71 -18.04 -0.08
N PHE A 170 -14.47 -18.54 -0.02
CA PHE A 170 -14.09 -19.73 0.74
C PHE A 170 -12.92 -19.44 1.70
N PRO A 171 -12.94 -19.93 2.95
CA PRO A 171 -11.84 -19.70 3.88
C PRO A 171 -10.54 -20.36 3.39
N SER A 172 -9.45 -19.59 3.34
CA SER A 172 -8.12 -20.09 3.01
C SER A 172 -7.51 -20.89 4.16
N LYS A 173 -6.77 -21.96 3.83
CA LYS A 173 -6.00 -22.72 4.81
C LYS A 173 -4.81 -21.88 5.32
N LYS A 174 -4.57 -21.94 6.63
CA LYS A 174 -3.51 -21.19 7.32
C LYS A 174 -2.17 -21.95 7.24
N ASN A 175 -1.12 -21.24 6.87
CA ASN A 175 0.27 -21.69 6.90
C ASN A 175 0.98 -20.94 8.05
N LEU A 176 2.05 -21.55 8.58
CA LEU A 176 2.87 -20.96 9.64
C LEU A 176 4.28 -20.71 9.09
N GLU A 177 4.82 -19.51 9.30
CA GLU A 177 6.23 -19.19 9.09
C GLU A 177 6.94 -19.10 10.44
N ILE A 178 8.10 -19.74 10.57
CA ILE A 178 8.98 -19.67 11.75
C ILE A 178 10.35 -19.19 11.30
N GLY A 179 10.72 -18.00 11.75
CA GLY A 179 12.01 -17.41 11.48
C GLY A 179 13.12 -18.03 12.33
N LEU A 180 14.20 -18.48 11.71
CA LEU A 180 15.31 -19.12 12.42
C LEU A 180 16.13 -18.12 13.25
N ALA A 181 16.16 -16.84 12.86
CA ALA A 181 16.86 -15.81 13.65
C ALA A 181 16.08 -15.44 14.94
N LEU A 182 14.78 -15.76 14.99
CA LEU A 182 13.97 -15.73 16.21
C LEU A 182 14.30 -16.94 17.10
N VAL A 183 14.28 -18.14 16.53
CA VAL A 183 14.60 -19.41 17.23
C VAL A 183 15.98 -19.32 17.89
N ASN A 184 16.94 -18.66 17.25
CA ASN A 184 18.30 -18.54 17.72
C ASN A 184 18.46 -17.79 19.06
N VAL A 185 17.50 -16.93 19.41
CA VAL A 185 17.58 -16.08 20.62
C VAL A 185 16.65 -16.58 21.73
N LEU A 186 15.58 -17.31 21.39
CA LEU A 186 14.56 -17.71 22.36
C LEU A 186 14.88 -19.03 23.07
N SER A 187 14.42 -19.12 24.31
CA SER A 187 14.29 -20.38 25.06
C SER A 187 13.04 -21.16 24.65
N LEU A 188 12.90 -22.40 25.13
CA LEU A 188 11.71 -23.23 24.87
C LEU A 188 10.42 -22.58 25.36
N SER A 189 10.42 -21.94 26.54
CA SER A 189 9.22 -21.31 27.11
C SER A 189 8.81 -20.06 26.36
N GLU A 190 9.78 -19.23 25.98
CA GLU A 190 9.56 -18.04 25.16
C GLU A 190 9.10 -18.43 23.74
N MET A 191 9.69 -19.48 23.15
CA MET A 191 9.26 -20.00 21.86
C MET A 191 7.83 -20.55 21.92
N LYS A 192 7.48 -21.29 22.98
CA LYS A 192 6.11 -21.73 23.23
C LYS A 192 5.16 -20.52 23.30
N ALA A 193 5.55 -19.45 23.99
CA ALA A 193 4.71 -18.26 24.15
C ALA A 193 4.48 -17.52 22.82
N VAL A 194 5.52 -17.34 22.01
CA VAL A 194 5.40 -16.72 20.68
C VAL A 194 4.56 -17.59 19.76
N LEU A 195 4.79 -18.89 19.70
CA LEU A 195 3.96 -19.78 18.89
C LEU A 195 2.52 -19.86 19.41
N ALA A 196 2.30 -19.83 20.72
CA ALA A 196 0.96 -19.83 21.32
C ALA A 196 0.17 -18.58 20.94
N HIS A 197 0.85 -17.42 20.87
CA HIS A 197 0.28 -16.20 20.34
C HIS A 197 -0.15 -16.37 18.87
N GLU A 198 0.73 -16.90 18.01
CA GLU A 198 0.38 -17.22 16.62
C GLU A 198 -0.79 -18.22 16.53
N PHE A 199 -0.88 -19.20 17.43
CA PHE A 199 -2.01 -20.13 17.49
C PHE A 199 -3.30 -19.50 18.03
N GLY A 200 -3.22 -18.49 18.89
CA GLY A 200 -4.37 -17.66 19.25
C GLY A 200 -4.98 -16.98 18.03
N HIS A 201 -4.13 -16.54 17.11
CA HIS A 201 -4.48 -16.09 15.78
C HIS A 201 -5.10 -17.21 14.89
N PHE A 202 -4.60 -18.45 14.97
CA PHE A 202 -5.23 -19.61 14.31
C PHE A 202 -6.65 -19.89 14.83
N ALA A 203 -6.92 -19.79 16.13
CA ALA A 203 -8.24 -20.03 16.72
C ALA A 203 -9.27 -18.95 16.36
N GLN A 204 -8.83 -17.73 16.07
CA GLN A 204 -9.72 -16.61 15.75
C GLN A 204 -10.34 -16.72 14.35
N ARG A 205 -11.67 -16.77 14.29
CA ARG A 205 -12.44 -16.75 13.02
C ARG A 205 -12.37 -15.40 12.29
N SER A 206 -12.24 -14.30 13.04
CA SER A 206 -12.13 -12.93 12.49
C SER A 206 -10.87 -12.72 11.66
N MET A 207 -9.89 -13.62 11.76
CA MET A 207 -8.67 -13.57 10.95
C MET A 207 -8.96 -13.66 9.44
N ALA A 208 -10.05 -14.35 9.04
CA ALA A 208 -10.49 -14.40 7.64
C ALA A 208 -10.86 -13.01 7.10
N ILE A 209 -11.37 -12.12 7.96
CA ILE A 209 -11.67 -10.73 7.59
C ILE A 209 -10.39 -10.01 7.16
N GLY A 210 -9.26 -10.22 7.86
CA GLY A 210 -7.96 -9.66 7.49
C GLY A 210 -7.53 -10.07 6.08
N SER A 211 -7.63 -11.37 5.76
CA SER A 211 -7.32 -11.91 4.44
C SER A 211 -8.23 -11.34 3.34
N TRP A 212 -9.53 -11.23 3.60
CA TRP A 212 -10.47 -10.64 2.64
C TRP A 212 -10.20 -9.15 2.40
N VAL A 213 -9.86 -8.41 3.46
CA VAL A 213 -9.45 -7.00 3.35
C VAL A 213 -8.17 -6.87 2.53
N TYR A 214 -7.20 -7.78 2.71
CA TYR A 214 -5.97 -7.78 1.91
C TYR A 214 -6.27 -8.04 0.41
N ILE A 215 -7.16 -8.99 0.09
CA ILE A 215 -7.59 -9.23 -1.30
C ILE A 215 -8.30 -7.98 -1.86
N ALA A 216 -9.20 -7.37 -1.09
CA ALA A 216 -9.87 -6.13 -1.47
C ALA A 216 -8.88 -4.98 -1.73
N GLN A 217 -7.83 -4.85 -0.90
CA GLN A 217 -6.74 -3.91 -1.10
C GLN A 217 -5.97 -4.20 -2.39
N GLN A 218 -5.67 -5.47 -2.72
CA GLN A 218 -4.99 -5.81 -3.97
C GLN A 218 -5.85 -5.49 -5.20
N VAL A 219 -7.14 -5.81 -5.17
CA VAL A 219 -8.06 -5.46 -6.26
C VAL A 219 -8.10 -3.94 -6.42
N ALA A 220 -8.31 -3.21 -5.32
CA ALA A 220 -8.34 -1.76 -5.31
C ALA A 220 -7.00 -1.13 -5.76
N SER A 221 -5.85 -1.66 -5.36
CA SER A 221 -4.54 -1.13 -5.76
C SER A 221 -4.31 -1.27 -7.27
N HIS A 222 -4.81 -2.34 -7.89
CA HIS A 222 -4.74 -2.50 -9.34
C HIS A 222 -5.70 -1.57 -10.10
N VAL A 223 -6.81 -1.17 -9.49
CA VAL A 223 -7.72 -0.15 -10.04
C VAL A 223 -7.18 1.28 -9.84
N ILE A 224 -6.65 1.57 -8.65
CA ILE A 224 -6.30 2.92 -8.18
C ILE A 224 -4.88 3.32 -8.56
N ALA A 225 -3.88 2.47 -8.32
CA ALA A 225 -2.47 2.86 -8.29
C ALA A 225 -1.72 2.61 -9.61
N LYS A 226 -2.12 1.60 -10.38
CA LYS A 226 -1.43 1.25 -11.63
C LYS A 226 -2.01 2.03 -12.80
N ARG A 227 -1.24 2.99 -13.34
CA ARG A 227 -1.49 3.49 -14.70
C ARG A 227 -1.13 2.40 -15.68
N ASP A 228 -2.05 2.09 -16.57
CA ASP A 228 -1.90 0.99 -17.52
C ASP A 228 -2.29 1.42 -18.93
N ALA A 229 -2.25 0.46 -19.86
CA ALA A 229 -2.52 0.69 -21.28
C ALA A 229 -3.87 1.39 -21.53
N LEU A 230 -4.87 1.22 -20.64
CA LEU A 230 -6.15 1.92 -20.74
C LEU A 230 -6.03 3.41 -20.40
N ASP A 231 -5.22 3.78 -19.40
CA ASP A 231 -4.90 5.19 -19.11
C ASP A 231 -4.04 5.83 -20.20
N GLU A 232 -3.16 5.07 -20.85
CA GLU A 232 -2.39 5.54 -22.00
C GLU A 232 -3.28 5.78 -23.21
N LEU A 233 -4.22 4.86 -23.49
CA LEU A 233 -5.24 5.04 -24.53
C LEU A 233 -6.11 6.28 -24.28
N LEU A 234 -6.56 6.50 -23.04
CA LEU A 234 -7.32 7.72 -22.69
C LEU A 234 -6.49 8.99 -22.89
N GLN A 235 -5.19 8.95 -22.61
CA GLN A 235 -4.29 10.08 -22.84
C GLN A 235 -4.07 10.33 -24.33
N PHE A 236 -3.90 9.26 -25.10
CA PHE A 236 -3.83 9.34 -26.56
C PHE A 236 -5.09 10.03 -27.11
N ILE A 237 -6.28 9.54 -26.77
CA ILE A 237 -7.57 10.14 -27.20
C ILE A 237 -7.69 11.60 -26.76
N ALA A 238 -7.30 11.92 -25.52
CA ALA A 238 -7.33 13.28 -24.98
C ALA A 238 -6.31 14.24 -25.63
N SER A 239 -5.36 13.72 -26.42
CA SER A 239 -4.28 14.48 -27.05
C SER A 239 -4.45 14.70 -28.56
N ILE A 240 -5.52 14.18 -29.17
CA ILE A 240 -5.77 14.26 -30.63
C ILE A 240 -6.21 15.68 -31.06
N ASP A 241 -7.49 15.87 -31.38
CA ASP A 241 -8.11 17.10 -31.86
C ASP A 241 -9.21 17.45 -30.86
N LEU A 242 -9.47 18.74 -30.66
CA LEU A 242 -10.46 19.26 -29.71
C LEU A 242 -11.84 18.62 -29.88
N ARG A 243 -12.20 18.20 -31.10
CA ARG A 243 -13.48 17.53 -31.42
C ARG A 243 -13.65 16.17 -30.76
N VAL A 244 -12.56 15.49 -30.40
CA VAL A 244 -12.57 14.14 -29.79
C VAL A 244 -12.01 14.18 -28.36
N ALA A 245 -11.09 15.12 -28.07
CA ALA A 245 -10.41 15.23 -26.78
C ALA A 245 -11.37 15.38 -25.59
N TRP A 246 -12.53 16.03 -25.78
CA TRP A 246 -13.53 16.20 -24.72
C TRP A 246 -14.09 14.86 -24.21
N VAL A 247 -14.19 13.82 -25.06
CA VAL A 247 -14.59 12.47 -24.67
C VAL A 247 -13.52 11.86 -23.75
N GLY A 248 -12.25 12.04 -24.12
CA GLY A 248 -11.11 11.62 -23.30
C GLY A 248 -11.10 12.31 -21.93
N TRP A 249 -11.33 13.62 -21.87
CA TRP A 249 -11.39 14.38 -20.61
C TRP A 249 -12.57 13.94 -19.73
N LEU A 250 -13.73 13.69 -20.35
CA LEU A 250 -14.91 13.17 -19.64
C LEU A 250 -14.62 11.80 -19.04
N LEU A 251 -14.12 10.85 -19.84
CA LEU A 251 -13.76 9.50 -19.37
C LEU A 251 -12.69 9.54 -18.28
N GLN A 252 -11.67 10.39 -18.41
CA GLN A 252 -10.65 10.57 -17.36
C GLN A 252 -11.26 11.08 -16.05
N SER A 253 -12.22 12.00 -16.12
CA SER A 253 -12.93 12.52 -14.95
C SER A 253 -13.79 11.44 -14.27
N ILE A 254 -14.43 10.58 -15.06
CA ILE A 254 -15.21 9.43 -14.56
C ILE A 254 -14.29 8.40 -13.91
N VAL A 255 -13.19 8.01 -14.58
CA VAL A 255 -12.21 7.07 -14.04
C VAL A 255 -11.58 7.62 -12.74
N TRP A 256 -11.22 8.90 -12.72
CA TRP A 256 -10.74 9.57 -11.51
C TRP A 256 -11.77 9.49 -10.38
N SER A 257 -13.04 9.72 -10.70
CA SER A 257 -14.13 9.67 -9.74
C SER A 257 -14.33 8.26 -9.16
N ILE A 258 -14.35 7.23 -10.01
CA ILE A 258 -14.44 5.82 -9.58
C ILE A 258 -13.27 5.47 -8.67
N ARG A 259 -12.03 5.78 -9.08
CA ARG A 259 -10.83 5.56 -8.26
C ARG A 259 -10.92 6.27 -6.91
N SER A 260 -11.45 7.49 -6.89
CA SER A 260 -11.63 8.29 -5.68
C SER A 260 -12.63 7.68 -4.70
N LEU A 261 -13.80 7.26 -5.17
CA LEU A 261 -14.82 6.62 -4.33
C LEU A 261 -14.31 5.27 -3.79
N MET A 262 -13.66 4.47 -4.64
CA MET A 262 -13.07 3.20 -4.22
C MET A 262 -11.96 3.37 -3.19
N ASP A 263 -11.04 4.33 -3.37
CA ASP A 263 -10.00 4.67 -2.40
C ASP A 263 -10.61 5.03 -1.05
N MET A 264 -11.67 5.86 -1.05
CA MET A 264 -12.30 6.27 0.21
C MET A 264 -13.02 5.11 0.92
N LEU A 265 -13.80 4.30 0.19
CA LEU A 265 -14.44 3.11 0.76
C LEU A 265 -13.39 2.16 1.34
N LEU A 266 -12.29 1.93 0.60
CA LEU A 266 -11.20 1.08 1.08
C LEU A 266 -10.57 1.65 2.35
N ARG A 267 -10.36 2.97 2.47
CA ARG A 267 -9.82 3.58 3.69
C ARG A 267 -10.68 3.29 4.92
N VAL A 268 -12.01 3.30 4.78
CA VAL A 268 -12.92 2.91 5.87
C VAL A 268 -12.69 1.44 6.26
N VAL A 269 -12.59 0.55 5.26
CA VAL A 269 -12.29 -0.87 5.47
C VAL A 269 -10.97 -1.05 6.19
N VAL A 270 -9.91 -0.36 5.76
CA VAL A 270 -8.58 -0.44 6.39
C VAL A 270 -8.60 0.11 7.82
N LEU A 271 -9.32 1.20 8.06
CA LEU A 271 -9.45 1.77 9.41
C LEU A 271 -10.15 0.79 10.36
N ALA A 272 -11.27 0.20 9.92
CA ALA A 272 -12.01 -0.80 10.70
C ALA A 272 -11.18 -2.07 10.91
N GLN A 273 -10.49 -2.56 9.88
CA GLN A 273 -9.60 -3.73 9.98
C GLN A 273 -8.44 -3.49 10.94
N ARG A 274 -7.81 -2.32 10.94
CA ARG A 274 -6.73 -1.99 11.90
C ARG A 274 -7.24 -1.98 13.34
N ALA A 275 -8.43 -1.43 13.58
CA ALA A 275 -9.04 -1.40 14.90
C ALA A 275 -9.36 -2.81 15.42
N LEU A 276 -9.86 -3.69 14.54
CA LEU A 276 -10.05 -5.11 14.79
C LEU A 276 -8.72 -5.82 15.06
N SER A 277 -7.70 -5.60 14.22
CA SER A 277 -6.39 -6.25 14.33
C SER A 277 -5.81 -6.09 15.73
N ARG A 278 -5.85 -4.88 16.29
CA ARG A 278 -5.40 -4.63 17.66
C ARG A 278 -6.15 -5.49 18.71
N GLN A 279 -7.46 -5.66 18.58
CA GLN A 279 -8.22 -6.50 19.50
C GLN A 279 -7.89 -7.99 19.30
N MET A 280 -7.59 -8.40 18.06
CA MET A 280 -7.07 -9.74 17.77
C MET A 280 -5.72 -10.00 18.45
N GLU A 281 -4.84 -8.99 18.53
CA GLU A 281 -3.55 -9.08 19.21
C GLU A 281 -3.68 -9.31 20.71
N PHE A 282 -4.45 -8.47 21.41
CA PHE A 282 -4.66 -8.65 22.85
C PHE A 282 -5.31 -9.99 23.17
N GLN A 283 -6.19 -10.46 22.28
CA GLN A 283 -6.81 -11.77 22.42
C GLN A 283 -5.82 -12.91 22.19
N ALA A 284 -4.90 -12.78 21.23
CA ALA A 284 -3.83 -13.74 20.98
C ALA A 284 -2.83 -13.78 22.15
N ASP A 285 -2.50 -12.61 22.74
CA ASP A 285 -1.70 -12.51 23.96
C ASP A 285 -2.33 -13.29 25.12
N LEU A 286 -3.65 -13.16 25.34
CA LEU A 286 -4.33 -13.90 26.40
C LEU A 286 -4.36 -15.42 26.15
N VAL A 287 -4.38 -15.86 24.88
CA VAL A 287 -4.21 -17.28 24.55
C VAL A 287 -2.79 -17.74 24.90
N ALA A 288 -1.76 -16.97 24.54
CA ALA A 288 -0.38 -17.27 24.95
C ALA A 288 -0.26 -17.37 26.48
N VAL A 289 -0.76 -16.36 27.21
CA VAL A 289 -0.76 -16.33 28.68
C VAL A 289 -1.46 -17.54 29.29
N SER A 290 -2.57 -17.99 28.69
CA SER A 290 -3.28 -19.19 29.16
C SER A 290 -2.46 -20.48 29.04
N LEU A 291 -1.48 -20.54 28.13
CA LEU A 291 -0.68 -21.74 27.85
C LEU A 291 0.74 -21.68 28.42
N THR A 292 1.26 -20.48 28.69
CA THR A 292 2.66 -20.26 29.09
C THR A 292 2.84 -19.38 30.32
N GLY A 293 1.77 -18.82 30.89
CA GLY A 293 1.85 -17.84 31.96
C GLY A 293 2.13 -16.42 31.46
N SER A 294 2.05 -15.44 32.36
CA SER A 294 2.06 -14.01 32.04
C SER A 294 3.43 -13.45 31.67
N ASP A 295 4.52 -14.11 32.07
CA ASP A 295 5.88 -13.55 31.93
C ASP A 295 6.57 -13.96 30.62
N GLU A 296 6.37 -15.20 30.14
CA GLU A 296 7.11 -15.73 28.98
C GLU A 296 6.90 -14.92 27.69
N LEU A 297 5.68 -14.41 27.47
CA LEU A 297 5.40 -13.51 26.35
C LEU A 297 6.16 -12.18 26.49
N VAL A 298 6.23 -11.62 27.70
CA VAL A 298 6.91 -10.35 28.00
C VAL A 298 8.42 -10.53 27.85
N HIS A 299 8.96 -11.65 28.33
CA HIS A 299 10.36 -12.04 28.17
C HIS A 299 10.76 -12.16 26.71
N ALA A 300 9.96 -12.87 25.90
CA ALA A 300 10.16 -12.97 24.46
C ALA A 300 10.13 -11.58 23.80
N LEU A 301 9.14 -10.75 24.11
CA LEU A 301 9.01 -9.38 23.58
C LEU A 301 10.25 -8.51 23.88
N HIS A 302 10.86 -8.69 25.06
CA HIS A 302 12.05 -7.95 25.47
C HIS A 302 13.29 -8.41 24.68
N LYS A 303 13.56 -9.71 24.64
CA LYS A 303 14.70 -10.27 23.89
C LYS A 303 14.66 -9.93 22.40
N LEU A 304 13.46 -9.73 21.86
CA LEU A 304 13.27 -9.49 20.44
C LEU A 304 13.78 -8.14 19.94
N GLN A 305 13.90 -7.14 20.82
CA GLN A 305 14.57 -5.89 20.46
C GLN A 305 16.05 -6.11 20.18
N ALA A 306 16.74 -6.84 21.06
CA ALA A 306 18.14 -7.21 20.86
C ALA A 306 18.33 -8.18 19.67
N ALA A 307 17.39 -9.11 19.47
CA ALA A 307 17.42 -10.03 18.34
C ALA A 307 17.33 -9.31 16.99
N ASP A 308 16.45 -8.30 16.87
CA ASP A 308 16.23 -7.51 15.66
C ASP A 308 17.42 -6.58 15.35
N ASP A 309 17.97 -5.90 16.36
CA ASP A 309 19.20 -5.09 16.22
C ASP A 309 20.39 -5.98 15.83
N ALA A 310 20.60 -7.10 16.52
CA ALA A 310 21.69 -8.03 16.22
C ALA A 310 21.54 -8.67 14.83
N TRP A 311 20.33 -9.02 14.41
CA TRP A 311 20.09 -9.54 13.07
C TRP A 311 20.33 -8.49 11.99
N SER A 312 19.88 -7.25 12.20
CA SER A 312 20.15 -6.14 11.28
C SER A 312 21.66 -5.89 11.11
N ARG A 313 22.43 -5.93 12.20
CA ARG A 313 23.89 -5.86 12.18
C ARG A 313 24.53 -7.05 11.50
N THR A 314 23.99 -8.25 11.71
CA THR A 314 24.42 -9.50 11.05
C THR A 314 24.24 -9.41 9.55
N LEU A 315 23.10 -8.95 9.06
CA LEU A 315 22.88 -8.72 7.62
C LEU A 315 23.81 -7.64 7.07
N GLY A 316 24.03 -6.55 7.83
CA GLY A 316 25.01 -5.53 7.46
C GLY A 316 26.44 -6.05 7.37
N PHE A 317 26.82 -6.98 8.25
CA PHE A 317 28.09 -7.70 8.20
C PHE A 317 28.16 -8.66 7.00
N ALA A 318 27.11 -9.45 6.78
CA ALA A 318 27.04 -10.39 5.67
C ALA A 318 27.12 -9.67 4.32
N ASN A 319 26.39 -8.56 4.13
CA ASN A 319 26.44 -7.76 2.92
C ASN A 319 27.85 -7.19 2.66
N ALA A 320 28.57 -6.76 3.71
CA ALA A 320 29.94 -6.30 3.58
C ALA A 320 30.90 -7.43 3.17
N GLN A 321 30.78 -8.62 3.76
CA GLN A 321 31.58 -9.79 3.39
C GLN A 321 31.29 -10.26 1.96
N ILE A 322 30.01 -10.26 1.56
CA ILE A 322 29.58 -10.61 0.20
C ILE A 322 30.14 -9.62 -0.82
N GLY A 323 30.18 -8.32 -0.48
CA GLY A 323 30.85 -7.30 -1.30
C GLY A 323 32.35 -7.56 -1.50
N GLN A 324 32.98 -8.30 -0.57
CA GLN A 324 34.36 -8.78 -0.66
C GLN A 324 34.47 -10.18 -1.29
N GLY A 325 33.38 -10.72 -1.85
CA GLY A 325 33.35 -12.04 -2.49
C GLY A 325 33.29 -13.22 -1.51
N ARG A 326 32.95 -13.00 -0.24
CA ARG A 326 32.90 -14.04 0.81
C ARG A 326 31.51 -14.18 1.42
N ILE A 327 30.99 -15.40 1.51
CA ILE A 327 29.73 -15.72 2.22
C ILE A 327 30.08 -16.18 3.64
N PRO A 328 29.60 -15.52 4.70
CA PRO A 328 29.80 -15.97 6.08
C PRO A 328 29.33 -17.41 6.31
N HIS A 329 30.06 -18.16 7.16
CA HIS A 329 29.80 -19.58 7.43
C HIS A 329 28.42 -19.83 8.07
N ASP A 330 28.12 -19.17 9.19
CA ASP A 330 26.83 -19.27 9.89
C ASP A 330 26.37 -17.88 10.35
N LEU A 331 25.29 -17.37 9.75
CA LEU A 331 24.70 -16.09 10.11
C LEU A 331 24.07 -16.10 11.51
N PHE A 332 23.60 -17.25 12.01
CA PHE A 332 22.98 -17.37 13.32
C PHE A 332 24.05 -17.35 14.43
N GLU A 333 25.21 -17.96 14.20
CA GLU A 333 26.37 -17.81 15.09
C GLU A 333 26.87 -16.34 15.13
N VAL A 334 26.91 -15.67 13.98
CA VAL A 334 27.22 -14.23 13.91
C VAL A 334 26.20 -13.43 14.72
N GLN A 335 24.90 -13.71 14.62
CA GLN A 335 23.87 -13.04 15.40
C GLN A 335 24.09 -13.19 16.91
N THR A 336 24.34 -14.41 17.38
CA THR A 336 24.63 -14.67 18.81
C THR A 336 25.87 -13.90 19.26
N THR A 337 26.94 -13.95 18.47
CA THR A 337 28.20 -13.25 18.76
C THR A 337 27.98 -11.73 18.80
N VAL A 338 27.16 -11.17 17.90
CA VAL A 338 26.82 -9.74 17.91
C VAL A 338 26.10 -9.36 19.20
N ILE A 339 25.14 -10.16 19.70
CA ILE A 339 24.47 -9.89 20.98
C ILE A 339 25.50 -9.82 22.12
N GLU A 340 26.42 -10.78 22.19
CA GLU A 340 27.50 -10.80 23.20
C GLU A 340 28.44 -9.59 23.09
N LYS A 341 28.82 -9.20 21.86
CA LYS A 341 29.65 -8.01 21.63
C LYS A 341 28.92 -6.75 22.07
N MET A 342 27.65 -6.62 21.75
CA MET A 342 26.84 -5.45 22.14
C MET A 342 26.68 -5.35 23.67
N ALA A 343 26.45 -6.47 24.37
CA ALA A 343 26.43 -6.51 25.83
C ALA A 343 27.73 -5.96 26.45
N ARG A 344 28.89 -6.37 25.91
CA ARG A 344 30.21 -5.86 26.35
C ARG A 344 30.41 -4.39 26.01
N ILE A 345 30.06 -3.96 24.81
CA ILE A 345 30.21 -2.56 24.35
C ILE A 345 29.41 -1.61 25.22
N LEU A 346 28.19 -2.02 25.58
CA LEU A 346 27.27 -1.24 26.41
C LEU A 346 27.58 -1.31 27.90
N ASP A 347 28.48 -2.20 28.33
CA ASP A 347 28.71 -2.53 29.74
C ASP A 347 27.39 -2.96 30.44
N ASP A 348 26.54 -3.70 29.71
CA ASP A 348 25.22 -4.15 30.15
C ASP A 348 25.12 -5.69 30.00
N GLU A 349 25.29 -6.39 31.11
CA GLU A 349 25.20 -7.85 31.18
C GLU A 349 23.81 -8.41 30.82
N HIS A 350 22.77 -7.57 30.86
CA HIS A 350 21.39 -7.97 30.57
C HIS A 350 20.99 -7.70 29.11
N TYR A 351 21.87 -7.17 28.26
CA TYR A 351 21.52 -6.93 26.85
C TYR A 351 21.16 -8.23 26.13
N GLY A 352 19.93 -8.32 25.62
CA GLY A 352 19.41 -9.54 25.00
C GLY A 352 19.06 -10.66 25.99
N GLN A 353 19.09 -10.37 27.28
CA GLN A 353 18.65 -11.26 28.35
C GLN A 353 17.45 -10.64 29.09
N VAL A 354 16.70 -11.46 29.80
CA VAL A 354 15.57 -10.99 30.58
C VAL A 354 16.08 -10.42 31.91
N PRO A 355 15.67 -9.21 32.33
CA PRO A 355 16.03 -8.68 33.63
C PRO A 355 15.55 -9.60 34.76
N PRO A 356 16.33 -9.78 35.85
CA PRO A 356 15.94 -10.63 36.95
C PRO A 356 14.61 -10.17 37.57
N THR A 357 13.66 -11.09 37.71
CA THR A 357 12.35 -10.82 38.31
C THR A 357 12.51 -10.70 39.83
N GLY A 358 12.04 -9.60 40.42
CA GLY A 358 12.04 -9.41 41.89
C GLY A 358 11.00 -10.28 42.61
N GLU A 359 10.88 -10.10 43.93
CA GLU A 359 9.99 -10.90 44.80
C GLU A 359 8.48 -10.81 44.47
N ARG A 360 8.06 -9.85 43.63
CA ARG A 360 6.67 -9.66 43.17
C ARG A 360 6.57 -9.65 41.64
N PRO A 361 6.59 -10.82 40.98
CA PRO A 361 6.50 -10.93 39.52
C PRO A 361 5.28 -10.24 38.92
N GLU A 362 4.14 -10.27 39.63
CA GLU A 362 2.87 -9.67 39.20
C GLU A 362 2.94 -8.14 39.07
N ALA A 363 3.78 -7.49 39.89
CA ALA A 363 3.99 -6.04 39.89
C ALA A 363 5.19 -5.61 39.04
N HIS A 364 6.08 -6.56 38.69
CA HIS A 364 7.24 -6.29 37.86
C HIS A 364 6.80 -5.86 36.44
N ARG A 365 7.39 -4.78 35.93
CA ARG A 365 7.17 -4.27 34.58
C ARG A 365 8.51 -4.18 33.87
N VAL A 366 8.63 -4.88 32.74
CA VAL A 366 9.84 -4.89 31.92
C VAL A 366 9.88 -3.66 31.01
N PHE A 367 8.71 -3.22 30.53
CA PHE A 367 8.61 -2.04 29.67
C PHE A 367 8.23 -0.80 30.49
N ALA A 368 9.09 0.22 30.49
CA ALA A 368 8.78 1.52 31.09
C ALA A 368 7.59 2.19 30.37
N ASN A 369 6.84 3.05 31.07
CA ASN A 369 5.61 3.72 30.58
C ASN A 369 5.80 4.70 29.40
N GLY A 370 6.96 4.75 28.75
CA GLY A 370 7.18 5.43 27.49
C GLY A 370 6.65 4.59 26.33
N PHE A 371 6.36 5.20 25.18
CA PHE A 371 5.89 4.48 23.98
C PHE A 371 6.89 3.38 23.58
N ALA A 372 6.77 2.15 24.10
CA ALA A 372 7.67 1.07 23.74
C ALA A 372 7.28 0.54 22.36
N ARG A 373 8.15 0.76 21.35
CA ARG A 373 7.98 0.24 20.00
C ARG A 373 7.85 -1.28 20.05
N PRO A 374 6.89 -1.86 19.32
CA PRO A 374 7.01 -3.27 19.00
C PRO A 374 8.19 -3.47 18.01
N PRO A 375 9.00 -4.55 18.17
CA PRO A 375 10.06 -4.95 17.23
C PRO A 375 9.56 -4.99 15.78
N GLN A 376 10.44 -4.98 14.77
CA GLN A 376 10.03 -4.88 13.36
C GLN A 376 9.00 -5.96 12.95
N MET A 377 9.14 -7.18 13.47
CA MET A 377 8.16 -8.27 13.30
C MET A 377 6.76 -7.95 13.81
N TRP A 378 6.67 -7.12 14.85
CA TRP A 378 5.44 -6.68 15.48
C TRP A 378 5.11 -5.21 15.20
N SER A 379 5.72 -4.58 14.20
CA SER A 379 5.48 -3.17 13.86
C SER A 379 4.00 -2.84 13.52
N SER A 380 3.18 -3.84 13.24
CA SER A 380 1.71 -3.75 13.08
C SER A 380 0.89 -3.93 14.37
N HIS A 381 1.52 -4.23 15.50
CA HIS A 381 0.91 -4.64 16.77
C HIS A 381 0.83 -3.46 17.75
N PRO A 382 0.02 -3.55 18.83
CA PRO A 382 0.03 -2.57 19.92
C PRO A 382 1.41 -2.42 20.57
N ALA A 383 1.62 -1.34 21.34
CA ALA A 383 2.85 -1.11 22.06
C ALA A 383 3.14 -2.24 23.09
N ASN A 384 4.41 -2.57 23.30
CA ASN A 384 4.81 -3.66 24.20
C ASN A 384 4.32 -3.46 25.64
N ALA A 385 4.29 -2.21 26.12
CA ALA A 385 3.75 -1.88 27.45
C ALA A 385 2.24 -2.17 27.57
N ASP A 386 1.45 -1.89 26.52
CA ASP A 386 0.02 -2.22 26.50
C ASP A 386 -0.19 -3.75 26.51
N ARG A 387 0.68 -4.49 25.80
CA ARG A 387 0.66 -5.95 25.76
C ARG A 387 1.06 -6.56 27.10
N GLU A 388 2.12 -6.04 27.75
CA GLU A 388 2.50 -6.45 29.11
C GLU A 388 1.37 -6.17 30.11
N GLN A 389 0.72 -5.00 30.02
CA GLN A 389 -0.43 -4.68 30.86
C GLN A 389 -1.60 -5.64 30.64
N ASN A 390 -1.88 -6.00 29.38
CA ASN A 390 -2.90 -6.98 29.05
C ASN A 390 -2.54 -8.38 29.58
N ALA A 391 -1.30 -8.82 29.38
CA ALA A 391 -0.80 -10.13 29.80
C ALA A 391 -0.75 -10.31 31.33
N LYS A 392 -0.44 -9.24 32.07
CA LYS A 392 -0.36 -9.22 33.54
C LYS A 392 -1.63 -8.72 34.23
N ARG A 393 -2.72 -8.48 33.48
CA ARG A 393 -4.01 -8.03 34.05
C ARG A 393 -4.59 -9.05 35.04
N SER A 394 -4.50 -10.32 34.69
CA SER A 394 -4.77 -11.47 35.57
C SER A 394 -3.51 -12.32 35.55
N TYR A 395 -2.62 -12.09 36.50
CA TYR A 395 -1.30 -12.71 36.50
C TYR A 395 -1.40 -14.23 36.67
N LEU A 396 -0.79 -14.98 35.75
CA LEU A 396 -0.66 -16.44 35.80
C LEU A 396 0.82 -16.82 35.88
N GLN A 397 1.18 -17.58 36.92
CA GLN A 397 2.54 -18.07 37.10
C GLN A 397 2.74 -19.40 36.35
N ALA A 398 3.88 -19.53 35.67
CA ALA A 398 4.33 -20.77 35.05
C ALA A 398 5.85 -20.94 35.24
N SER A 399 6.36 -22.16 35.07
CA SER A 399 7.79 -22.45 35.14
C SER A 399 8.50 -22.05 33.86
N HIS A 400 9.62 -21.32 33.99
CA HIS A 400 10.49 -21.00 32.88
C HIS A 400 11.47 -22.14 32.57
N ASP A 401 11.48 -22.60 31.33
CA ASP A 401 12.49 -23.52 30.77
C ASP A 401 13.49 -22.72 29.92
N PRO A 402 14.74 -22.53 30.40
CA PRO A 402 15.74 -21.69 29.75
C PRO A 402 16.49 -22.38 28.61
N ARG A 403 16.22 -23.67 28.33
CA ARG A 403 16.93 -24.39 27.26
C ARG A 403 16.62 -23.77 25.89
N SER A 404 17.56 -23.86 24.96
CA SER A 404 17.43 -23.25 23.63
C SER A 404 16.25 -23.81 22.83
N ALA A 405 15.53 -22.94 22.13
CA ALA A 405 14.48 -23.33 21.19
C ALA A 405 14.99 -24.19 20.01
N TRP A 406 16.29 -24.18 19.72
CA TRP A 406 16.90 -25.08 18.74
C TRP A 406 16.68 -26.56 19.08
N LEU A 407 16.43 -26.89 20.35
CA LEU A 407 16.06 -28.25 20.74
C LEU A 407 14.78 -28.71 20.06
N LEU A 408 13.89 -27.86 19.55
CA LEU A 408 12.70 -28.29 18.81
C LEU A 408 12.99 -28.78 17.39
N PHE A 409 14.17 -28.46 16.85
CA PHE A 409 14.52 -28.72 15.45
C PHE A 409 15.45 -29.94 15.35
N ASP A 410 15.18 -30.78 14.36
CA ASP A 410 16.02 -31.92 13.99
C ASP A 410 17.04 -31.49 12.93
N ASP A 411 18.32 -31.82 13.10
CA ASP A 411 19.38 -31.41 12.16
C ASP A 411 19.39 -29.89 11.87
N ALA A 412 19.42 -29.09 12.94
CA ALA A 412 19.34 -27.63 12.87
C ALA A 412 20.39 -27.01 11.93
N GLU A 413 21.61 -27.55 11.91
CA GLU A 413 22.71 -27.07 11.06
C GLU A 413 22.37 -27.16 9.57
N ARG A 414 21.78 -28.28 9.12
CA ARG A 414 21.33 -28.42 7.74
C ARG A 414 20.21 -27.43 7.40
N LEU A 415 19.32 -27.16 8.33
CA LEU A 415 18.22 -26.23 8.13
C LEU A 415 18.72 -24.78 7.99
N LYS A 416 19.64 -24.37 8.87
CA LYS A 416 20.33 -23.07 8.78
C LYS A 416 21.02 -22.90 7.43
N ALA A 417 21.79 -23.89 6.99
CA ALA A 417 22.49 -23.87 5.70
C ALA A 417 21.53 -23.74 4.51
N ARG A 418 20.38 -24.45 4.52
CA ARG A 418 19.34 -24.33 3.49
C ARG A 418 18.77 -22.91 3.39
N VAL A 419 18.50 -22.27 4.54
CA VAL A 419 17.96 -20.91 4.59
C VAL A 419 18.99 -19.88 4.14
N VAL A 420 20.25 -19.99 4.57
CA VAL A 420 21.34 -19.11 4.11
C VAL A 420 21.55 -19.26 2.60
N ALA A 421 21.57 -20.49 2.08
CA ALA A 421 21.70 -20.73 0.65
C ALA A 421 20.58 -20.07 -0.17
N LEU A 422 19.34 -20.04 0.32
CA LEU A 422 18.24 -19.34 -0.35
C LEU A 422 18.47 -17.82 -0.45
N MET A 423 19.12 -17.24 0.56
CA MET A 423 19.46 -15.81 0.56
C MET A 423 20.64 -15.49 -0.36
N THR A 424 21.57 -16.43 -0.54
CA THR A 424 22.84 -16.19 -1.23
C THR A 424 22.95 -16.83 -2.61
N SER A 425 22.01 -17.70 -3.03
CA SER A 425 22.14 -18.52 -4.26
C SER A 425 22.31 -17.73 -5.56
N LYS A 426 22.00 -16.43 -5.57
CA LYS A 426 22.11 -15.55 -6.75
C LYS A 426 23.36 -14.64 -6.69
N LEU A 427 24.17 -14.78 -5.65
CA LEU A 427 25.32 -13.93 -5.38
C LEU A 427 26.59 -14.68 -5.84
N ALA A 428 27.50 -13.95 -6.48
CA ALA A 428 28.79 -14.48 -6.90
C ALA A 428 29.81 -14.32 -5.76
N ALA A 429 29.80 -15.23 -4.79
CA ALA A 429 30.70 -15.21 -3.64
C ALA A 429 30.98 -16.64 -3.13
N GLU A 430 32.18 -16.86 -2.59
CA GLU A 430 32.64 -18.17 -2.09
C GLU A 430 32.34 -18.34 -0.58
N PRO A 431 31.98 -19.54 -0.10
CA PRO A 431 31.81 -19.80 1.33
C PRO A 431 33.10 -19.59 2.13
N ALA A 432 33.04 -18.79 3.19
CA ALA A 432 34.14 -18.61 4.15
C ALA A 432 34.10 -19.70 5.24
N THR A 433 35.26 -19.98 5.86
CA THR A 433 35.31 -20.86 7.04
C THR A 433 34.73 -20.16 8.27
N ARG A 434 34.37 -20.93 9.30
CA ARG A 434 33.91 -20.41 10.59
C ARG A 434 34.95 -19.47 11.20
N GLU A 435 36.23 -19.87 11.19
CA GLU A 435 37.33 -19.08 11.76
C GLU A 435 37.52 -17.76 11.01
N ALA A 436 37.46 -17.76 9.68
CA ALA A 436 37.58 -16.55 8.88
C ALA A 436 36.39 -15.60 9.10
N THR A 437 35.18 -16.16 9.25
CA THR A 437 33.96 -15.38 9.53
C THR A 437 34.06 -14.69 10.89
N LEU A 438 34.42 -15.45 11.94
CA LEU A 438 34.53 -14.91 13.30
C LEU A 438 35.71 -13.92 13.42
N ALA A 439 36.84 -14.18 12.75
CA ALA A 439 37.97 -13.25 12.73
C ALA A 439 37.59 -11.90 12.08
N ALA A 440 36.87 -11.92 10.95
CA ALA A 440 36.38 -10.69 10.31
C ALA A 440 35.34 -9.95 11.17
N LEU A 441 34.53 -10.69 11.95
CA LEU A 441 33.60 -10.09 12.90
C LEU A 441 34.33 -9.46 14.09
N ASP A 442 35.35 -10.16 14.62
CA ASP A 442 36.21 -9.66 15.68
C ASP A 442 37.00 -8.43 15.25
N GLU A 443 37.47 -8.37 14.01
CA GLU A 443 38.10 -7.18 13.43
C GLU A 443 37.13 -5.98 13.45
N ARG A 444 35.87 -6.19 13.03
CA ARG A 444 34.84 -5.15 13.01
C ARG A 444 34.48 -4.60 14.39
N TYR A 445 34.47 -5.46 15.41
CA TYR A 445 34.12 -5.09 16.79
C TYR A 445 35.33 -4.92 17.72
N GLY A 446 36.55 -5.11 17.21
CA GLY A 446 37.82 -5.00 17.94
C GLY A 446 38.37 -3.58 18.02
N LEU A 447 37.62 -2.60 17.51
CA LEU A 447 37.96 -1.18 17.54
C LEU A 447 37.99 -0.66 18.99
N LEU A 448 38.90 0.27 19.26
CA LEU A 448 39.08 0.87 20.58
C LEU A 448 37.81 1.56 21.08
N GLN A 449 37.07 2.23 20.18
CA GLN A 449 35.79 2.89 20.47
C GLN A 449 34.70 1.95 21.04
N TYR A 450 34.86 0.64 20.89
CA TYR A 450 33.94 -0.40 21.37
C TYR A 450 34.41 -1.07 22.67
N GLN A 451 35.51 -0.61 23.27
CA GLN A 451 35.94 -1.12 24.57
C GLN A 451 34.93 -0.77 25.68
N PRO A 452 34.63 -1.69 26.62
CA PRO A 452 33.67 -1.46 27.71
C PRO A 452 34.01 -0.25 28.59
N CYS A 453 35.29 0.12 28.70
CA CYS A 453 35.74 1.28 29.47
C CYS A 453 35.14 2.61 28.99
N TYR A 454 34.71 2.68 27.72
CA TYR A 454 34.02 3.85 27.16
C TYR A 454 32.51 3.80 27.33
N ARG A 455 31.93 2.73 27.89
CA ARG A 455 30.49 2.60 28.22
C ARG A 455 29.56 2.91 27.04
N GLY A 456 29.92 2.46 25.84
CA GLY A 456 29.16 2.72 24.63
C GLY A 456 29.15 4.20 24.18
N ALA A 457 30.02 5.06 24.75
CA ALA A 457 30.07 6.48 24.43
C ALA A 457 30.42 6.77 22.97
N TYR A 458 30.83 5.82 22.16
CA TYR A 458 31.09 6.02 20.73
C TYR A 458 30.20 5.16 19.83
N LEU A 459 29.20 4.48 20.41
CA LEU A 459 28.32 3.60 19.66
C LEU A 459 27.18 4.39 18.99
N GLY A 460 27.18 4.43 17.66
CA GLY A 460 26.04 4.91 16.87
C GLY A 460 25.72 6.38 17.02
N ARG A 461 26.70 7.21 17.38
CA ARG A 461 26.57 8.67 17.46
C ARG A 461 27.78 9.39 16.87
N SER A 462 27.54 10.59 16.35
CA SER A 462 28.59 11.53 15.97
C SER A 462 29.02 12.36 17.19
N LEU A 463 30.33 12.51 17.37
CA LEU A 463 30.95 13.17 18.52
C LEU A 463 30.96 14.70 18.39
N THR A 464 31.25 15.18 17.19
CA THR A 464 31.60 16.59 16.92
C THR A 464 30.44 17.39 16.35
N ARG A 465 29.41 16.73 15.80
CA ARG A 465 28.20 17.32 15.18
C ARG A 465 27.50 18.43 15.97
N TYR A 466 27.69 18.48 17.29
CA TYR A 466 27.07 19.46 18.17
C TYR A 466 27.94 20.71 18.42
N ALA A 467 29.18 20.70 17.96
CA ALA A 467 30.06 21.85 17.92
C ALA A 467 29.91 22.54 16.56
N LYS A 468 29.80 23.87 16.52
CA LYS A 468 29.83 24.60 15.24
C LYS A 468 31.27 24.78 14.75
N ASP A 469 32.17 25.03 15.68
CA ASP A 469 33.61 25.08 15.48
C ASP A 469 34.26 23.94 16.29
N PRO A 470 35.24 23.20 15.72
CA PRO A 470 35.94 22.14 16.45
C PRO A 470 36.58 22.62 17.76
N ALA A 471 36.93 23.91 17.88
CA ALA A 471 37.46 24.48 19.11
C ALA A 471 36.51 24.41 20.29
N GLU A 472 35.19 24.43 20.06
CA GLU A 472 34.19 24.31 21.13
C GLU A 472 34.36 23.02 21.93
N LEU A 473 34.88 21.95 21.31
CA LEU A 473 35.11 20.67 21.98
C LEU A 473 36.19 20.71 23.05
N TYR A 474 37.04 21.74 23.08
CA TYR A 474 38.20 21.76 23.97
C TYR A 474 38.50 23.14 24.56
N THR A 475 37.47 23.98 24.69
CA THR A 475 37.57 25.31 25.32
C THR A 475 37.63 25.27 26.85
N ASP A 476 37.16 24.17 27.47
CA ASP A 476 37.09 24.05 28.93
C ASP A 476 38.50 24.06 29.56
N ALA A 477 38.73 24.96 30.51
CA ALA A 477 40.04 25.10 31.14
C ALA A 477 40.29 24.00 32.19
N VAL A 478 41.34 23.21 32.01
CA VAL A 478 41.76 22.16 32.96
C VAL A 478 43.09 22.54 33.59
N ARG A 479 43.17 22.53 34.92
CA ARG A 479 44.44 22.83 35.61
C ARG A 479 45.38 21.62 35.55
N PRO A 480 46.68 21.82 35.31
CA PRO A 480 47.67 20.73 35.24
C PRO A 480 47.60 19.72 36.39
N GLY A 481 47.46 20.20 37.64
CA GLY A 481 47.39 19.34 38.83
C GLY A 481 46.12 18.48 38.95
N GLN A 482 45.07 18.76 38.16
CA GLN A 482 43.82 18.00 38.17
C GLN A 482 43.79 16.87 37.13
N VAL A 483 44.70 16.91 36.14
CA VAL A 483 44.66 16.00 34.98
C VAL A 483 44.67 14.52 35.38
N PRO A 484 45.56 14.02 36.27
CA PRO A 484 45.57 12.60 36.62
C PRO A 484 44.25 12.12 37.24
N GLN A 485 43.65 12.92 38.14
CA GLN A 485 42.40 12.58 38.80
C GLN A 485 41.21 12.60 37.82
N LEU A 486 41.18 13.57 36.89
CA LEU A 486 40.14 13.66 35.87
C LEU A 486 40.20 12.47 34.91
N LEU A 487 41.39 12.08 34.45
CA LEU A 487 41.59 10.93 33.55
C LEU A 487 41.00 9.62 34.09
N ASP A 488 40.96 9.44 35.41
CA ASP A 488 40.41 8.24 36.04
C ASP A 488 38.88 8.30 36.25
N THR A 489 38.26 9.46 36.05
CA THR A 489 36.83 9.69 36.31
C THR A 489 36.02 10.09 35.08
N LEU A 490 36.64 10.19 33.90
CA LEU A 490 35.99 10.63 32.66
C LEU A 490 34.74 9.79 32.31
N TYR A 491 34.84 8.46 32.32
CA TYR A 491 33.77 7.53 31.90
C TYR A 491 33.02 6.92 33.09
N SER A 492 32.11 7.70 33.68
CA SER A 492 31.32 7.29 34.85
C SER A 492 30.07 6.45 34.50
N LEU A 493 29.49 5.74 35.47
CA LEU A 493 28.20 5.03 35.30
C LEU A 493 27.06 5.99 34.90
N ALA A 494 27.07 7.22 35.42
CA ALA A 494 26.07 8.24 35.07
C ALA A 494 26.08 8.59 33.57
N LEU A 495 27.23 8.47 32.89
CA LEU A 495 27.31 8.65 31.43
C LEU A 495 26.54 7.55 30.70
N ALA A 496 26.67 6.29 31.14
CA ALA A 496 25.95 5.17 30.52
C ALA A 496 24.43 5.35 30.63
N ASP A 497 23.96 5.83 31.79
CA ASP A 497 22.55 6.18 32.02
C ASP A 497 22.11 7.31 31.08
N ASP A 498 22.89 8.39 30.97
CA ASP A 498 22.58 9.52 30.09
C ASP A 498 22.55 9.10 28.60
N LEU A 499 23.47 8.24 28.15
CA LEU A 499 23.51 7.70 26.79
C LEU A 499 22.29 6.81 26.49
N THR A 500 21.88 5.98 27.45
CA THR A 500 20.69 5.13 27.34
C THR A 500 19.42 5.97 27.29
N HIS A 501 19.28 6.91 28.23
CA HIS A 501 18.16 7.83 28.28
C HIS A 501 18.05 8.67 27.00
N LEU A 502 19.17 9.14 26.45
CA LEU A 502 19.17 9.90 25.20
C LEU A 502 18.65 9.07 24.02
N ARG A 503 19.07 7.79 23.92
CA ARG A 503 18.57 6.87 22.87
C ARG A 503 17.05 6.69 22.98
N GLU A 504 16.55 6.43 24.19
CA GLU A 504 15.11 6.28 24.46
C GLU A 504 14.31 7.54 24.08
N LEU A 505 14.77 8.73 24.47
CA LEU A 505 14.09 10.00 24.12
C LEU A 505 14.11 10.30 22.62
N LEU A 506 15.22 10.00 21.93
CA LEU A 506 15.33 10.18 20.48
C LEU A 506 14.36 9.26 19.73
N GLU A 507 14.21 8.03 20.20
CA GLU A 507 13.22 7.08 19.69
C GLU A 507 11.78 7.53 19.97
N GLU A 508 11.49 7.97 21.20
CA GLU A 508 10.20 8.53 21.63
C GLU A 508 9.82 9.73 20.75
N ARG A 509 10.75 10.66 20.52
CA ARG A 509 10.57 11.81 19.61
C ARG A 509 10.25 11.35 18.18
N ALA A 510 11.01 10.40 17.65
CA ALA A 510 10.81 9.90 16.29
C ALA A 510 9.42 9.27 16.13
N MET A 511 8.91 8.55 17.14
CA MET A 511 7.55 8.02 17.15
C MET A 511 6.49 9.10 17.17
N LEU A 512 6.60 10.07 18.08
CA LEU A 512 5.61 11.15 18.18
C LEU A 512 5.53 11.96 16.88
N ARG A 513 6.67 12.24 16.24
CA ARG A 513 6.72 12.88 14.92
C ARG A 513 6.06 12.02 13.84
N ALA A 514 6.27 10.71 13.86
CA ALA A 514 5.67 9.79 12.90
C ALA A 514 4.14 9.63 13.09
N VAL A 515 3.65 9.65 14.33
CA VAL A 515 2.21 9.72 14.64
C VAL A 515 1.61 11.06 14.21
N HIS A 516 2.31 12.16 14.45
CA HIS A 516 1.88 13.50 14.04
C HIS A 516 1.74 13.61 12.51
N GLY A 517 2.71 13.07 11.77
CA GLY A 517 2.75 13.04 10.30
C GLY A 517 1.80 12.04 9.62
N THR A 518 0.87 11.39 10.34
CA THR A 518 -0.02 10.31 9.85
C THR A 518 0.67 9.06 9.32
N VAL A 519 2.00 8.94 9.48
CA VAL A 519 2.76 7.74 9.09
C VAL A 519 2.35 6.56 9.97
N PHE A 520 2.17 6.82 11.27
CA PHE A 520 1.47 5.92 12.20
C PHE A 520 0.13 6.52 12.60
N LEU A 521 -0.94 5.73 12.54
CA LEU A 521 -2.25 6.14 13.09
C LEU A 521 -2.30 5.71 14.55
N ALA A 522 -2.50 6.68 15.45
CA ALA A 522 -2.63 6.42 16.88
C ALA A 522 -3.73 5.39 17.16
N THR A 523 -3.39 4.40 17.99
CA THR A 523 -4.19 3.22 18.26
C THR A 523 -5.57 3.61 18.82
N GLY A 524 -6.64 3.50 18.01
CA GLY A 524 -8.02 3.82 18.42
C GLY A 524 -8.35 5.30 18.52
N GLY A 525 -7.55 6.18 17.90
CA GLY A 525 -7.74 7.63 17.99
C GLY A 525 -7.32 8.23 19.33
N ARG A 526 -6.79 7.40 20.23
CA ARG A 526 -6.27 7.77 21.55
C ARG A 526 -4.75 7.66 21.52
N ILE A 527 -4.05 8.73 21.84
CA ILE A 527 -2.59 8.75 21.86
C ILE A 527 -2.19 8.63 23.32
N VAL A 528 -1.54 7.53 23.73
CA VAL A 528 -1.13 7.33 25.12
C VAL A 528 0.31 7.75 25.31
N PHE A 529 0.55 8.95 25.83
CA PHE A 529 1.88 9.47 26.12
C PHE A 529 2.16 9.40 27.62
N ARG A 530 3.19 8.62 28.00
CA ARG A 530 3.64 8.46 29.40
C ARG A 530 2.50 8.08 30.36
N GLY A 531 1.71 7.07 29.96
CA GLY A 531 0.54 6.58 30.71
C GLY A 531 -0.68 7.51 30.70
N ARG A 532 -0.67 8.62 29.94
CA ARG A 532 -1.79 9.56 29.83
C ARG A 532 -2.32 9.65 28.41
N GLU A 533 -3.63 9.61 28.26
CA GLU A 533 -4.27 9.86 26.97
C GLU A 533 -4.17 11.35 26.60
N ILE A 534 -3.57 11.65 25.45
CA ILE A 534 -3.46 12.98 24.87
C ILE A 534 -4.25 13.07 23.57
N ALA A 535 -4.90 14.21 23.35
CA ALA A 535 -5.57 14.50 22.09
C ALA A 535 -4.53 14.84 21.00
N ARG A 536 -4.83 14.53 19.73
CA ARG A 536 -3.94 14.80 18.59
C ARG A 536 -3.49 16.27 18.51
N LYS A 537 -4.34 17.21 18.90
CA LYS A 537 -4.04 18.65 18.98
C LYS A 537 -2.89 19.00 19.95
N ARG A 538 -2.61 18.14 20.94
CA ARG A 538 -1.52 18.29 21.92
C ARG A 538 -0.25 17.52 21.54
N LEU A 539 -0.22 16.79 20.41
CA LEU A 539 1.00 16.15 19.92
C LEU A 539 2.16 17.14 19.72
N PRO A 540 1.96 18.34 19.14
CA PRO A 540 3.06 19.30 19.00
C PRO A 540 3.66 19.70 20.35
N GLU A 541 2.83 19.83 21.39
CA GLU A 541 3.28 20.13 22.75
C GLU A 541 4.09 18.96 23.34
N ALA A 542 3.61 17.72 23.18
CA ALA A 542 4.32 16.52 23.64
C ALA A 542 5.66 16.32 22.90
N ILE A 543 5.70 16.52 21.58
CA ILE A 543 6.93 16.47 20.78
C ILE A 543 7.93 17.50 21.31
N LYS A 544 7.48 18.74 21.54
CA LYS A 544 8.34 19.81 22.07
C LYS A 544 8.87 19.49 23.47
N ALA A 545 8.06 18.85 24.32
CA ALA A 545 8.49 18.43 25.66
C ALA A 545 9.59 17.36 25.59
N VAL A 546 9.39 16.29 24.82
CA VAL A 546 10.41 15.23 24.61
C VAL A 546 11.66 15.80 23.95
N GLU A 547 11.52 16.74 23.01
CA GLU A 547 12.65 17.45 22.42
C GLU A 547 13.44 18.24 23.47
N ALA A 548 12.77 19.00 24.33
CA ALA A 548 13.44 19.75 25.40
C ALA A 548 14.17 18.82 26.38
N GLU A 549 13.57 17.69 26.75
CA GLU A 549 14.21 16.67 27.58
C GLU A 549 15.43 16.05 26.88
N ALA A 550 15.30 15.71 25.59
CA ALA A 550 16.39 15.14 24.80
C ALA A 550 17.55 16.13 24.64
N GLU A 551 17.27 17.41 24.44
CA GLU A 551 18.30 18.46 24.41
C GLU A 551 18.99 18.61 25.77
N ALA A 552 18.26 18.50 26.89
CA ALA A 552 18.85 18.58 28.22
C ALA A 552 19.80 17.41 28.53
N VAL A 553 19.43 16.18 28.16
CA VAL A 553 20.30 15.00 28.28
C VAL A 553 21.50 15.11 27.34
N ARG A 554 21.26 15.47 26.08
CA ARG A 554 22.31 15.67 25.08
C ARG A 554 23.32 16.74 25.50
N ALA A 555 22.88 17.84 26.11
CA ALA A 555 23.78 18.87 26.60
C ALA A 555 24.75 18.33 27.67
N ARG A 556 24.31 17.37 28.50
CA ARG A 556 25.20 16.69 29.46
C ARG A 556 26.19 15.76 28.77
N VAL A 557 25.74 14.97 27.78
CA VAL A 557 26.63 14.12 26.96
C VAL A 557 27.67 14.98 26.23
N PHE A 558 27.27 16.09 25.63
CA PHE A 558 28.19 17.01 24.96
C PHE A 558 29.14 17.70 25.94
N ALA A 559 28.68 18.06 27.14
CA ALA A 559 29.57 18.58 28.18
C ALA A 559 30.61 17.53 28.63
N HIS A 560 30.23 16.26 28.69
CA HIS A 560 31.17 15.17 28.91
C HIS A 560 32.20 15.08 27.77
N ASP A 561 31.76 15.12 26.50
CA ASP A 561 32.66 15.12 25.34
C ASP A 561 33.68 16.25 25.42
N ARG A 562 33.24 17.46 25.79
CA ARG A 562 34.14 18.60 26.00
C ARG A 562 35.14 18.36 27.11
N ALA A 563 34.67 17.87 28.26
CA ALA A 563 35.53 17.60 29.41
C ALA A 563 36.60 16.56 29.08
N VAL A 564 36.25 15.51 28.32
CA VAL A 564 37.20 14.49 27.86
C VAL A 564 38.28 15.12 26.98
N ARG A 565 37.89 15.84 25.92
CA ARG A 565 38.86 16.43 24.98
C ARG A 565 39.73 17.49 25.66
N ALA A 566 39.15 18.34 26.50
CA ALA A 566 39.89 19.32 27.28
C ALA A 566 40.92 18.67 28.23
N THR A 567 40.53 17.59 28.91
CA THR A 567 41.43 16.86 29.82
C THR A 567 42.59 16.22 29.06
N HIS A 568 42.33 15.59 27.92
CA HIS A 568 43.39 14.98 27.11
C HIS A 568 44.30 16.01 26.42
N LEU A 569 43.79 17.19 26.04
CA LEU A 569 44.66 18.28 25.59
C LEU A 569 45.54 18.83 26.71
N ALA A 570 45.02 18.97 27.93
CA ALA A 570 45.82 19.36 29.08
C ALA A 570 46.87 18.30 29.44
N ALA A 571 46.54 17.01 29.29
CA ALA A 571 47.50 15.91 29.38
C ALA A 571 48.60 16.02 28.31
N ALA A 572 48.23 16.35 27.06
CA ALA A 572 49.20 16.56 25.99
C ALA A 572 50.13 17.76 26.26
N GLU A 573 49.62 18.85 26.84
CA GLU A 573 50.44 20.00 27.24
C GLU A 573 51.43 19.67 28.36
N LEU A 574 51.01 18.91 29.36
CA LEU A 574 51.88 18.43 30.44
C LEU A 574 53.06 17.61 29.92
N VAL A 575 52.79 16.82 28.88
CA VAL A 575 53.73 15.90 28.27
C VAL A 575 54.63 16.59 27.24
N GLY A 576 54.12 17.59 26.52
CA GLY A 576 54.85 18.36 25.52
C GLY A 576 54.99 17.65 24.16
N ASN A 577 56.08 17.92 23.45
CA ASN A 577 56.48 17.23 22.21
C ASN A 577 55.45 17.25 21.04
N GLY A 578 54.64 18.31 20.93
CA GLY A 578 53.72 18.50 19.80
C GLY A 578 52.40 17.71 19.87
N TRP A 579 52.16 16.98 20.98
CA TRP A 579 50.95 16.15 21.13
C TRP A 579 49.66 16.97 21.17
N ARG A 580 49.70 18.22 21.65
CA ARG A 580 48.52 19.10 21.65
C ARG A 580 48.08 19.40 20.23
N GLU A 581 49.00 19.79 19.36
CA GLU A 581 48.74 20.10 17.96
C GLU A 581 48.26 18.87 17.20
N TYR A 582 48.82 17.70 17.50
CA TYR A 582 48.40 16.43 16.91
C TYR A 582 46.95 16.08 17.25
N LEU A 583 46.56 16.12 18.54
CA LEU A 583 45.19 15.86 18.97
C LEU A 583 44.20 16.85 18.36
N ILE A 584 44.54 18.15 18.29
CA ILE A 584 43.72 19.16 17.61
C ILE A 584 43.54 18.84 16.12
N GLY A 585 44.60 18.37 15.45
CA GLY A 585 44.54 17.91 14.07
C GLY A 585 43.52 16.79 13.87
N LEU A 586 43.56 15.76 14.72
CA LEU A 586 42.62 14.63 14.68
C LEU A 586 41.17 15.07 14.96
N ILE A 587 40.95 15.94 15.95
CA ILE A 587 39.61 16.49 16.26
C ILE A 587 39.05 17.26 15.06
N ARG A 588 39.89 18.04 14.36
CA ARG A 588 39.48 18.77 13.16
C ARG A 588 39.12 17.85 12.00
N VAL A 589 39.89 16.77 11.79
CA VAL A 589 39.57 15.75 10.77
C VAL A 589 38.25 15.08 11.08
N LEU A 590 38.02 14.67 12.34
CA LEU A 590 36.76 14.06 12.76
C LEU A 590 35.58 15.02 12.55
N HIS A 591 35.73 16.29 12.95
CA HIS A 591 34.72 17.32 12.72
C HIS A 591 34.44 17.57 11.24
N TYR A 592 35.47 17.62 10.40
CA TYR A 592 35.29 17.72 8.96
C TYR A 592 34.52 16.51 8.41
N ALA A 593 34.92 15.29 8.76
CA ALA A 593 34.32 14.06 8.25
C ALA A 593 32.84 13.95 8.64
N GLU A 594 32.52 14.11 9.93
CA GLU A 594 31.13 13.97 10.43
C GLU A 594 30.19 15.04 9.84
N HIS A 595 30.62 16.30 9.77
CA HIS A 595 29.79 17.37 9.23
C HIS A 595 29.58 17.23 7.72
N THR A 596 30.64 16.92 6.97
CA THR A 596 30.58 16.75 5.51
C THR A 596 29.74 15.54 5.12
N LEU A 597 29.90 14.40 5.82
CA LEU A 597 29.11 13.20 5.60
C LEU A 597 27.62 13.46 5.85
N ALA A 598 27.30 14.14 6.95
CA ALA A 598 25.92 14.44 7.28
C ALA A 598 25.31 15.49 6.33
N ASP A 599 26.09 16.44 5.80
CA ASP A 599 25.60 17.36 4.78
C ASP A 599 25.28 16.67 3.44
N LEU A 600 26.12 15.71 3.05
CA LEU A 600 25.90 14.84 1.90
C LEU A 600 24.64 13.98 2.08
N HIS A 601 24.49 13.31 3.22
CA HIS A 601 23.30 12.51 3.54
C HIS A 601 22.03 13.37 3.61
N ASP A 602 22.11 14.60 4.11
CA ASP A 602 20.95 15.49 4.16
C ASP A 602 20.54 15.97 2.76
N ALA A 603 21.50 16.35 1.91
CA ALA A 603 21.23 16.71 0.52
C ALA A 603 20.64 15.54 -0.28
N HIS A 604 21.18 14.33 -0.08
CA HIS A 604 20.64 13.10 -0.69
C HIS A 604 19.25 12.75 -0.16
N GLY A 605 19.02 12.89 1.15
CA GLY A 605 17.72 12.72 1.77
C GLY A 605 16.66 13.72 1.28
N LEU A 606 17.05 14.98 1.04
CA LEU A 606 16.21 16.00 0.42
C LEU A 606 15.85 15.60 -1.02
N MET A 607 16.83 15.12 -1.80
CA MET A 607 16.58 14.62 -3.15
C MET A 607 15.58 13.47 -3.15
N GLY A 608 15.76 12.48 -2.28
CA GLY A 608 14.82 11.38 -2.09
C GLY A 608 13.41 11.88 -1.71
N ASN A 609 13.30 12.85 -0.81
CA ASN A 609 12.02 13.47 -0.44
C ASN A 609 11.33 14.16 -1.63
N VAL A 610 12.09 14.92 -2.42
CA VAL A 610 11.56 15.64 -3.60
C VAL A 610 11.14 14.67 -4.69
N VAL A 611 11.94 13.64 -4.97
CA VAL A 611 11.63 12.58 -5.93
C VAL A 611 10.34 11.87 -5.52
N ALA A 612 10.22 11.44 -4.26
CA ALA A 612 9.00 10.79 -3.76
C ALA A 612 7.77 11.70 -3.90
N ALA A 613 7.88 12.98 -3.55
CA ALA A 613 6.78 13.93 -3.66
C ALA A 613 6.38 14.25 -5.10
N VAL A 614 7.32 14.28 -6.04
CA VAL A 614 7.06 14.48 -7.47
C VAL A 614 6.47 13.20 -8.10
N ALA A 615 7.01 12.03 -7.75
CA ALA A 615 6.53 10.74 -8.22
C ALA A 615 5.11 10.41 -7.73
N ALA A 616 4.74 10.85 -6.52
CA ALA A 616 3.39 10.64 -5.95
C ALA A 616 2.27 11.26 -6.81
N ARG A 617 2.55 12.30 -7.60
CA ARG A 617 1.57 12.92 -8.51
C ARG A 617 1.37 12.13 -9.81
N GLY A 618 2.18 11.10 -10.05
CA GLY A 618 2.17 10.23 -11.23
C GLY A 618 2.56 10.93 -12.55
N LYS A 619 2.45 12.26 -12.68
CA LYS A 619 3.01 13.05 -13.78
C LYS A 619 3.94 14.12 -13.21
N VAL A 620 5.13 14.26 -13.79
CA VAL A 620 6.05 15.35 -13.44
C VAL A 620 5.56 16.63 -14.12
N SER A 621 4.92 17.52 -13.35
CA SER A 621 4.59 18.87 -13.83
C SER A 621 5.85 19.68 -14.12
N SER A 622 5.77 20.74 -14.94
CA SER A 622 6.89 21.66 -15.20
C SER A 622 7.48 22.24 -13.91
N SER A 623 6.63 22.61 -12.95
CA SER A 623 7.05 23.06 -11.60
C SER A 623 7.76 21.96 -10.80
N GLY A 624 7.29 20.71 -10.91
CA GLY A 624 7.91 19.55 -10.27
C GLY A 624 9.28 19.22 -10.86
N LEU A 625 9.43 19.30 -12.19
CA LEU A 625 10.71 19.15 -12.88
C LEU A 625 11.69 20.25 -12.48
N SER A 626 11.24 21.50 -12.44
CA SER A 626 12.07 22.63 -11.99
C SER A 626 12.60 22.40 -10.57
N ARG A 627 11.73 21.97 -9.65
CA ARG A 627 12.12 21.69 -8.27
C ARG A 627 13.11 20.53 -8.17
N LEU A 628 12.90 19.47 -8.96
CA LEU A 628 13.79 18.32 -9.00
C LEU A 628 15.17 18.70 -9.54
N LEU A 629 15.24 19.53 -10.58
CA LEU A 629 16.51 20.08 -11.09
C LEU A 629 17.22 20.97 -10.06
N THR A 630 16.49 21.86 -9.38
CA THR A 630 17.07 22.67 -8.30
C THR A 630 17.66 21.78 -7.20
N THR A 631 16.93 20.75 -6.78
CA THR A 631 17.36 19.85 -5.70
C THR A 631 18.52 18.95 -6.13
N ALA A 632 18.50 18.44 -7.36
CA ALA A 632 19.60 17.67 -7.94
C ALA A 632 20.89 18.51 -7.97
N ASN A 633 20.79 19.80 -8.32
CA ASN A 633 21.95 20.69 -8.33
C ASN A 633 22.44 21.11 -6.93
N VAL A 634 21.60 21.03 -5.90
CA VAL A 634 22.07 21.15 -4.49
C VAL A 634 22.93 19.95 -4.13
N LEU A 635 22.48 18.73 -4.40
CA LEU A 635 23.27 17.52 -4.14
C LEU A 635 24.56 17.48 -4.97
N TYR A 636 24.48 17.90 -6.24
CA TYR A 636 25.66 18.09 -7.08
C TYR A 636 26.66 19.05 -6.44
N GLY A 637 26.20 20.21 -5.94
CA GLY A 637 27.08 21.21 -5.32
C GLY A 637 27.82 20.68 -4.09
N VAL A 638 27.14 19.87 -3.26
CA VAL A 638 27.79 19.23 -2.09
C VAL A 638 28.90 18.26 -2.54
N LEU A 639 28.62 17.43 -3.55
CA LEU A 639 29.64 16.52 -4.10
C LEU A 639 30.80 17.27 -4.76
N ASP A 640 30.50 18.33 -5.51
CA ASP A 640 31.50 19.19 -6.15
C ASP A 640 32.41 19.85 -5.11
N GLU A 641 31.86 20.33 -3.99
CA GLU A 641 32.65 20.89 -2.89
C GLU A 641 33.60 19.85 -2.26
N ILE A 642 33.12 18.63 -2.03
CA ILE A 642 33.94 17.53 -1.49
C ILE A 642 35.13 17.22 -2.42
N HIS A 643 34.88 17.13 -3.73
CA HIS A 643 35.91 16.76 -4.69
C HIS A 643 36.85 17.93 -5.03
N SER A 644 36.35 19.16 -5.12
CA SER A 644 37.17 20.34 -5.41
C SER A 644 38.15 20.67 -4.27
N ARG A 645 37.78 20.37 -3.02
CA ARG A 645 38.61 20.62 -1.83
C ARG A 645 39.45 19.44 -1.37
N LYS A 646 39.48 18.33 -2.12
CA LYS A 646 40.19 17.11 -1.71
C LYS A 646 41.69 17.30 -1.45
N VAL A 647 42.32 18.31 -2.05
CA VAL A 647 43.76 18.63 -1.85
C VAL A 647 44.02 19.41 -0.55
N ASP A 648 42.98 20.05 0.00
CA ASP A 648 43.08 20.81 1.26
C ASP A 648 43.05 19.90 2.50
N VAL A 649 42.58 18.66 2.34
CA VAL A 649 42.63 17.62 3.38
C VAL A 649 43.99 16.95 3.31
N ARG A 650 44.83 17.20 4.32
CA ARG A 650 46.16 16.59 4.46
C ARG A 650 46.18 15.74 5.71
N LEU A 651 46.17 14.43 5.52
CA LEU A 651 46.21 13.47 6.60
C LEU A 651 47.67 13.19 6.98
N ASP A 652 47.89 12.90 8.25
CA ASP A 652 49.17 12.44 8.76
C ASP A 652 49.45 10.99 8.36
N ALA A 653 50.71 10.58 8.48
CA ALA A 653 51.17 9.26 8.05
C ALA A 653 50.38 8.12 8.72
N THR A 654 50.01 8.28 10.00
CA THR A 654 49.24 7.25 10.73
C THR A 654 47.84 7.12 10.18
N LEU A 655 47.15 8.21 9.85
CA LEU A 655 45.83 8.14 9.21
C LEU A 655 45.89 7.59 7.78
N CYS A 656 46.89 7.97 6.99
CA CYS A 656 47.10 7.40 5.66
C CYS A 656 47.32 5.89 5.71
N GLU A 657 48.15 5.40 6.65
CA GLU A 657 48.38 3.97 6.86
C GLU A 657 47.10 3.23 7.25
N ARG A 658 46.34 3.76 8.22
CA ARG A 658 45.07 3.16 8.67
C ARG A 658 43.97 3.12 7.61
N LEU A 659 43.99 4.05 6.67
CA LEU A 659 43.05 4.11 5.55
C LEU A 659 43.54 3.35 4.31
N GLU A 660 44.77 2.83 4.34
CA GLU A 660 45.42 2.17 3.20
C GLU A 660 45.52 3.08 1.95
N ILE A 661 45.82 4.36 2.16
CA ILE A 661 45.95 5.36 1.09
C ILE A 661 47.29 6.10 1.19
N ASN A 662 47.80 6.58 0.06
CA ASN A 662 48.97 7.48 0.08
C ASN A 662 48.57 8.91 0.45
N ALA A 663 47.45 9.40 -0.10
CA ALA A 663 46.92 10.72 0.13
C ALA A 663 45.40 10.77 -0.06
N TRP A 664 44.71 11.62 0.71
CA TRP A 664 43.26 11.80 0.60
C TRP A 664 42.81 12.21 -0.81
N SER A 665 43.60 13.03 -1.49
CA SER A 665 43.31 13.49 -2.86
C SER A 665 43.30 12.37 -3.91
N GLU A 666 44.01 11.26 -3.64
CA GLU A 666 44.08 10.08 -4.51
C GLU A 666 42.94 9.09 -4.22
N ALA A 667 42.43 9.06 -2.98
CA ALA A 667 41.34 8.18 -2.58
C ALA A 667 40.00 8.56 -3.24
N LEU A 668 39.75 9.87 -3.41
CA LEU A 668 38.59 10.37 -4.13
C LEU A 668 38.85 10.33 -5.64
N GLU A 669 38.00 9.60 -6.37
CA GLU A 669 38.03 9.51 -7.83
C GLU A 669 37.92 10.89 -8.50
N GLU A 670 38.24 10.96 -9.79
CA GLU A 670 38.02 12.16 -10.59
C GLU A 670 36.52 12.42 -10.74
N PHE A 671 36.04 13.58 -10.27
CA PHE A 671 34.62 13.92 -10.30
C PHE A 671 34.15 14.24 -11.73
N LYS A 672 33.48 13.26 -12.36
CA LYS A 672 33.03 13.33 -13.77
C LYS A 672 31.55 13.66 -13.93
N LEU A 673 30.80 13.74 -12.83
CA LEU A 673 29.40 14.10 -12.88
C LEU A 673 29.26 15.57 -13.30
N VAL A 674 28.29 15.89 -14.14
CA VAL A 674 27.97 17.25 -14.57
C VAL A 674 26.71 17.76 -13.87
N PRO A 675 26.46 19.09 -13.80
CA PRO A 675 25.22 19.62 -13.26
C PRO A 675 23.98 19.04 -13.95
N ALA A 676 22.90 18.85 -13.18
CA ALA A 676 21.66 18.30 -13.68
C ALA A 676 20.93 19.33 -14.57
N SER A 677 20.58 18.91 -15.80
CA SER A 677 19.83 19.66 -16.79
C SER A 677 18.60 18.86 -17.25
N LYS A 678 17.70 19.50 -18.02
CA LYS A 678 16.54 18.79 -18.59
C LYS A 678 16.96 17.68 -19.54
N GLU A 679 18.08 17.83 -20.25
CA GLU A 679 18.55 16.85 -21.24
C GLU A 679 19.22 15.63 -20.60
N ASN A 680 19.94 15.80 -19.48
CA ASN A 680 20.75 14.73 -18.89
C ASN A 680 20.14 14.07 -17.63
N LEU A 681 19.01 14.57 -17.13
CA LEU A 681 18.47 14.20 -15.83
C LEU A 681 18.29 12.69 -15.61
N ASN A 682 17.83 11.95 -16.62
CA ASN A 682 17.61 10.50 -16.48
C ASN A 682 18.92 9.74 -16.23
N ASN A 683 19.96 10.05 -17.00
CA ASN A 683 21.28 9.44 -16.82
C ASN A 683 21.92 9.91 -15.50
N TRP A 684 21.72 11.18 -15.14
CA TRP A 684 22.18 11.74 -13.87
C TRP A 684 21.57 10.98 -12.68
N MET A 685 20.26 10.71 -12.71
CA MET A 685 19.55 9.95 -11.68
C MET A 685 20.03 8.51 -11.55
N GLN A 686 20.51 7.89 -12.63
CA GLN A 686 21.08 6.54 -12.58
C GLN A 686 22.50 6.51 -12.01
N ALA A 687 23.25 7.61 -12.13
CA ALA A 687 24.64 7.70 -11.70
C ALA A 687 24.81 8.22 -10.26
N ILE A 688 23.90 9.09 -9.79
CA ILE A 688 24.10 9.86 -8.56
C ILE A 688 24.31 9.00 -7.31
N ASP A 689 23.57 7.89 -7.16
CA ASP A 689 23.68 7.04 -5.98
C ASP A 689 25.08 6.39 -5.88
N GLY A 690 25.72 6.10 -7.01
CA GLY A 690 27.10 5.60 -7.04
C GLY A 690 28.09 6.62 -6.49
N TRP A 691 27.99 7.87 -6.93
CA TRP A 691 28.85 8.97 -6.46
C TRP A 691 28.64 9.28 -4.97
N VAL A 692 27.39 9.31 -4.52
CA VAL A 692 27.05 9.53 -3.11
C VAL A 692 27.61 8.40 -2.25
N ASN A 693 27.40 7.14 -2.63
CA ASN A 693 27.87 5.98 -1.87
C ASN A 693 29.40 5.92 -1.79
N ALA A 694 30.10 6.25 -2.88
CA ALA A 694 31.57 6.29 -2.90
C ALA A 694 32.12 7.35 -1.94
N ALA A 695 31.62 8.59 -2.03
CA ALA A 695 32.04 9.68 -1.14
C ALA A 695 31.67 9.42 0.32
N ALA A 696 30.44 8.94 0.58
CA ALA A 696 29.97 8.62 1.92
C ALA A 696 30.78 7.48 2.56
N GLY A 697 31.14 6.45 1.77
CA GLY A 697 31.99 5.35 2.23
C GLY A 697 33.37 5.82 2.68
N LEU A 698 34.05 6.65 1.88
CA LEU A 698 35.35 7.21 2.23
C LEU A 698 35.28 8.14 3.45
N LEU A 699 34.27 9.00 3.54
CA LEU A 699 34.08 9.90 4.68
C LEU A 699 33.77 9.13 5.97
N SER A 700 32.96 8.06 5.90
CA SER A 700 32.67 7.19 7.04
C SER A 700 33.90 6.40 7.49
N ALA A 701 34.75 5.95 6.55
CA ALA A 701 36.04 5.35 6.88
C ALA A 701 36.97 6.36 7.56
N LEU A 702 37.04 7.61 7.05
CA LEU A 702 37.81 8.69 7.66
C LEU A 702 37.33 9.03 9.07
N GLU A 703 36.01 9.11 9.29
CA GLU A 703 35.40 9.31 10.62
C GLU A 703 35.86 8.21 11.59
N THR A 704 35.70 6.95 11.19
CA THR A 704 36.06 5.79 12.03
C THR A 704 37.55 5.78 12.35
N GLN A 705 38.43 5.94 11.34
CA GLN A 705 39.88 5.89 11.56
C GLN A 705 40.42 7.11 12.31
N ALA A 706 39.83 8.30 12.10
CA ALA A 706 40.19 9.49 12.87
C ALA A 706 39.83 9.34 14.35
N LEU A 707 38.66 8.77 14.66
CA LEU A 707 38.26 8.48 16.02
C LEU A 707 39.18 7.43 16.67
N GLU A 708 39.48 6.35 15.98
CA GLU A 708 40.40 5.32 16.48
C GLU A 708 41.82 5.84 16.74
N ALA A 709 42.35 6.68 15.84
CA ALA A 709 43.64 7.33 16.03
C ALA A 709 43.60 8.30 17.24
N LEU A 710 42.51 9.05 17.40
CA LEU A 710 42.30 9.97 18.51
C LEU A 710 42.29 9.21 19.84
N LEU A 711 41.47 8.16 19.96
CA LEU A 711 41.37 7.36 21.18
C LEU A 711 42.70 6.65 21.50
N THR A 712 43.42 6.18 20.48
CA THR A 712 44.74 5.56 20.66
C THR A 712 45.74 6.55 21.25
N ALA A 713 45.81 7.76 20.68
CA ALA A 713 46.68 8.83 21.17
C ALA A 713 46.30 9.27 22.59
N GLU A 714 45.01 9.43 22.87
CA GLU A 714 44.50 9.80 24.19
C GLU A 714 44.80 8.76 25.26
N ALA A 715 44.64 7.47 24.97
CA ALA A 715 44.96 6.37 25.87
C ALA A 715 46.47 6.27 26.13
N ALA A 716 47.30 6.46 25.10
CA ALA A 716 48.74 6.49 25.23
C ALA A 716 49.19 7.66 26.12
N LEU A 717 48.66 8.87 25.90
CA LEU A 717 48.97 10.05 26.71
C LEU A 717 48.53 9.88 28.16
N ALA A 718 47.33 9.35 28.40
CA ALA A 718 46.84 9.08 29.74
C ALA A 718 47.77 8.10 30.49
N THR A 719 48.30 7.09 29.79
CA THR A 719 49.26 6.13 30.36
C THR A 719 50.57 6.81 30.77
N HIS A 720 51.12 7.67 29.91
CA HIS A 720 52.36 8.40 30.20
C HIS A 720 52.19 9.38 31.37
N VAL A 721 51.06 10.11 31.43
CA VAL A 721 50.74 11.00 32.56
C VAL A 721 50.62 10.22 33.87
N ARG A 722 49.97 9.05 33.88
CA ARG A 722 49.84 8.20 35.07
C ARG A 722 51.20 7.66 35.54
N GLN A 723 52.09 7.34 34.62
CA GLN A 723 53.41 6.77 34.91
C GLN A 723 54.49 7.83 35.17
N GLY A 724 54.21 9.11 34.89
CA GLY A 724 55.20 10.19 34.96
C GLY A 724 56.31 10.05 33.91
N THR A 725 56.01 9.43 32.76
CA THR A 725 56.95 9.21 31.66
C THR A 725 56.66 10.16 30.49
N SER A 726 57.62 10.29 29.56
CA SER A 726 57.46 11.09 28.34
C SER A 726 57.36 10.18 27.11
N PRO A 727 56.32 10.31 26.26
CA PRO A 727 56.21 9.63 24.99
C PRO A 727 57.18 10.23 23.96
N PRO A 728 57.44 9.50 22.86
CA PRO A 728 58.17 10.06 21.72
C PRO A 728 57.48 11.30 21.13
N PRO A 729 58.17 12.08 20.27
CA PRO A 729 57.58 13.19 19.53
C PRO A 729 56.30 12.78 18.81
N ALA A 730 55.29 13.66 18.84
CA ALA A 730 54.03 13.41 18.16
C ALA A 730 54.22 13.40 16.63
N PRO A 731 53.39 12.65 15.88
CA PRO A 731 53.35 12.75 14.43
C PRO A 731 53.00 14.17 13.97
N GLU A 732 53.26 14.47 12.69
CA GLU A 732 52.79 15.73 12.11
C GLU A 732 51.26 15.83 12.19
N PRO A 733 50.70 17.00 12.54
CA PRO A 733 49.25 17.14 12.69
C PRO A 733 48.54 17.18 11.33
N SER A 734 47.47 16.40 11.23
CA SER A 734 46.51 16.45 10.12
C SER A 734 45.87 17.84 9.96
N ARG A 735 45.48 18.19 8.73
CA ARG A 735 44.85 19.47 8.36
C ARG A 735 43.62 19.25 7.49
N THR A 736 42.64 20.11 7.68
CA THR A 736 41.38 20.13 6.93
C THR A 736 41.20 21.48 6.25
N PRO A 737 40.26 21.59 5.28
CA PRO A 737 39.86 22.88 4.72
C PRO A 737 39.48 23.87 5.84
N LYS A 738 39.91 25.13 5.70
CA LYS A 738 39.59 26.18 6.69
C LYS A 738 38.10 26.52 6.75
N ASN A 739 37.41 26.38 5.62
CA ASN A 739 35.99 26.67 5.47
C ASN A 739 35.30 25.44 4.87
N TYR A 740 34.38 24.86 5.60
CA TYR A 740 33.37 23.92 5.11
C TYR A 740 32.07 24.25 5.86
N GLU A 741 30.92 23.83 5.36
CA GLU A 741 29.64 24.15 6.00
C GLU A 741 29.36 23.19 7.16
N PRO A 742 29.41 23.63 8.43
CA PRO A 742 29.08 22.77 9.54
C PRO A 742 27.56 22.59 9.60
N LEU A 743 27.10 21.37 9.35
CA LEU A 743 25.71 21.04 9.58
C LEU A 743 25.52 20.62 11.06
N ILE A 744 24.65 21.27 11.82
CA ILE A 744 24.36 20.93 13.22
C ILE A 744 23.01 20.20 13.26
N PRO A 745 22.80 19.18 14.11
CA PRO A 745 21.50 18.55 14.27
C PRO A 745 20.38 19.57 14.52
N GLY A 746 19.32 19.52 13.72
CA GLY A 746 18.21 20.48 13.72
C GLY A 746 18.32 21.59 12.66
N SER A 747 19.49 21.78 12.05
CA SER A 747 19.73 22.74 10.96
C SER A 747 19.64 22.10 9.57
N GLU A 748 19.11 20.88 9.46
CA GLU A 748 18.95 20.16 8.19
C GLU A 748 18.03 20.90 7.20
N ARG A 749 18.27 20.66 5.90
CA ARG A 749 17.49 21.25 4.81
C ARG A 749 16.00 20.90 5.00
N PRO A 750 15.10 21.87 4.85
CA PRO A 750 13.68 21.67 5.14
C PRO A 750 13.08 20.64 4.18
N ARG A 751 12.55 19.56 4.74
CA ARG A 751 11.84 18.53 3.96
C ARG A 751 10.38 18.88 3.81
N GLN A 752 9.80 18.53 2.66
CA GLN A 752 8.37 18.70 2.46
C GLN A 752 7.61 17.69 3.34
N THR A 753 7.02 18.19 4.43
CA THR A 753 6.24 17.38 5.38
C THR A 753 4.73 17.56 5.21
N ARG A 754 4.28 18.68 4.62
CA ARG A 754 2.86 18.98 4.38
C ARG A 754 2.53 19.00 2.89
N GLN A 755 1.41 18.39 2.56
CA GLN A 755 0.82 18.43 1.23
C GLN A 755 0.07 19.77 1.06
N ASP A 756 0.19 20.39 -0.11
CA ASP A 756 -0.64 21.54 -0.54
C ASP A 756 -2.13 21.16 -0.57
N LEU A 757 -3.04 22.12 -0.43
CA LEU A 757 -4.50 21.92 -0.37
C LEU A 757 -5.04 21.07 -1.52
N TRP A 758 -4.54 21.31 -2.74
CA TRP A 758 -4.92 20.51 -3.89
C TRP A 758 -4.40 19.07 -3.79
N SER A 759 -3.15 18.87 -3.34
CA SER A 759 -2.66 17.51 -3.07
C SER A 759 -3.42 16.85 -1.93
N ARG A 760 -3.82 17.55 -0.87
CA ARG A 760 -4.66 17.01 0.21
C ARG A 760 -6.04 16.61 -0.28
N PHE A 761 -6.64 17.38 -1.20
CA PHE A 761 -7.87 16.98 -1.88
C PHE A 761 -7.66 15.72 -2.71
N GLN A 762 -6.58 15.65 -3.51
CA GLN A 762 -6.26 14.48 -4.33
C GLN A 762 -5.92 13.23 -3.50
N THR A 763 -5.26 13.38 -2.35
CA THR A 763 -4.87 12.29 -1.45
C THR A 763 -5.90 12.02 -0.35
N ALA A 764 -7.00 12.78 -0.32
CA ALA A 764 -8.00 12.76 0.76
C ALA A 764 -7.36 12.89 2.17
N ASP A 765 -6.38 13.78 2.32
CA ASP A 765 -5.68 14.02 3.57
C ASP A 765 -6.40 15.05 4.46
N GLY A 766 -7.19 14.53 5.40
CA GLY A 766 -7.99 15.27 6.37
C GLY A 766 -9.49 15.22 6.07
N LEU A 767 -10.31 15.52 7.08
CA LEU A 767 -11.77 15.36 7.03
C LEU A 767 -12.42 16.20 5.91
N LEU A 768 -12.12 17.49 5.84
CA LEU A 768 -12.70 18.40 4.83
C LEU A 768 -12.31 18.00 3.41
N ALA A 769 -11.04 17.66 3.19
CA ALA A 769 -10.54 17.20 1.89
C ALA A 769 -11.21 15.89 1.47
N SER A 770 -11.39 14.95 2.40
CA SER A 770 -12.10 13.69 2.17
C SER A 770 -13.56 13.91 1.79
N ILE A 771 -14.28 14.75 2.55
CA ILE A 771 -15.69 15.09 2.27
C ILE A 771 -15.82 15.76 0.89
N GLY A 772 -14.98 16.75 0.59
CA GLY A 772 -14.98 17.43 -0.70
C GLY A 772 -14.73 16.46 -1.86
N ARG A 773 -13.75 15.56 -1.72
CA ARG A 773 -13.41 14.58 -2.76
C ARG A 773 -14.55 13.59 -2.99
N VAL A 774 -15.20 13.11 -1.93
CA VAL A 774 -16.38 12.24 -2.01
C VAL A 774 -17.56 12.96 -2.66
N ALA A 775 -17.81 14.22 -2.33
CA ALA A 775 -18.90 14.99 -2.92
C ALA A 775 -18.72 15.18 -4.43
N VAL A 776 -17.52 15.59 -4.88
CA VAL A 776 -17.22 15.75 -6.31
C VAL A 776 -17.28 14.42 -7.05
N ALA A 777 -16.64 13.38 -6.50
CA ALA A 777 -16.62 12.07 -7.14
C ALA A 777 -18.04 11.46 -7.20
N GLY A 778 -18.76 11.48 -6.07
CA GLY A 778 -20.15 11.04 -5.96
C GLY A 778 -21.06 11.75 -6.95
N GLY A 779 -20.91 13.07 -7.11
CA GLY A 779 -21.67 13.84 -8.10
C GLY A 779 -21.41 13.36 -9.54
N ILE A 780 -20.14 13.13 -9.90
CA ILE A 780 -19.77 12.63 -11.24
C ILE A 780 -20.39 11.25 -11.49
N VAL A 781 -20.24 10.30 -10.55
CA VAL A 781 -20.81 8.95 -10.71
C VAL A 781 -22.34 9.00 -10.77
N ALA A 782 -22.99 9.75 -9.88
CA ALA A 782 -24.45 9.89 -9.89
C ALA A 782 -24.97 10.47 -11.23
N SER A 783 -24.22 11.41 -11.82
CA SER A 783 -24.55 12.00 -13.12
C SER A 783 -24.46 10.96 -14.25
N VAL A 784 -23.41 10.14 -14.24
CA VAL A 784 -23.22 9.05 -15.21
C VAL A 784 -24.30 7.97 -15.07
N LEU A 785 -24.60 7.54 -13.84
CA LEU A 785 -25.65 6.56 -13.56
C LEU A 785 -27.03 7.10 -13.99
N GLY A 786 -27.34 8.35 -13.67
CA GLY A 786 -28.59 9.02 -14.05
C GLY A 786 -28.77 9.16 -15.57
N ALA A 787 -27.72 9.57 -16.30
CA ALA A 787 -27.75 9.63 -17.76
C ALA A 787 -27.97 8.24 -18.40
N GLY A 788 -27.41 7.19 -17.79
CA GLY A 788 -27.63 5.80 -18.19
C GLY A 788 -29.06 5.32 -17.97
N MET A 789 -29.81 5.88 -17.01
CA MET A 789 -31.23 5.56 -16.79
C MET A 789 -32.17 6.34 -17.72
N LEU A 790 -31.83 7.58 -18.05
CA LEU A 790 -32.68 8.47 -18.87
C LEU A 790 -32.65 8.17 -20.37
N THR A 791 -31.73 7.31 -20.83
CA THR A 791 -31.59 6.90 -22.25
C THR A 791 -32.48 5.71 -22.64
N ALA A 792 -33.44 5.31 -21.79
CA ALA A 792 -34.47 4.33 -22.16
C ALA A 792 -35.41 4.94 -23.23
N SER A 793 -35.26 4.50 -24.48
CA SER A 793 -36.00 4.98 -25.65
C SER A 793 -37.44 4.44 -25.68
N ASN A 794 -38.42 5.31 -25.93
CA ASN A 794 -39.79 4.89 -26.27
C ASN A 794 -39.81 4.28 -27.68
N SER A 795 -40.73 3.36 -27.97
CA SER A 795 -40.98 2.88 -29.34
C SER A 795 -42.02 3.77 -30.03
N THR A 796 -42.02 3.85 -31.35
CA THR A 796 -42.96 4.69 -32.11
C THR A 796 -44.02 3.83 -32.79
N LEU A 797 -45.27 4.30 -32.79
CA LEU A 797 -46.41 3.70 -33.46
C LEU A 797 -47.00 4.69 -34.46
N SER A 798 -46.95 4.37 -35.75
CA SER A 798 -47.74 5.07 -36.78
C SER A 798 -49.11 4.43 -36.92
N ILE A 799 -50.16 5.24 -36.78
CA ILE A 799 -51.55 4.84 -36.91
C ILE A 799 -52.08 5.42 -38.22
N TYR A 800 -52.46 4.57 -39.17
CA TYR A 800 -53.04 4.99 -40.45
C TYR A 800 -54.53 4.66 -40.51
N ASN A 801 -55.33 5.67 -40.86
CA ASN A 801 -56.76 5.55 -41.05
C ASN A 801 -57.10 5.52 -42.54
N GLY A 802 -57.37 4.33 -43.07
CA GLY A 802 -57.77 4.14 -44.46
C GLY A 802 -59.24 4.44 -44.77
N LEU A 803 -60.08 4.73 -43.77
CA LEU A 803 -61.53 4.94 -43.96
C LEU A 803 -61.86 6.39 -44.34
N GLY A 804 -62.98 6.55 -45.04
CA GLY A 804 -63.56 7.84 -45.42
C GLY A 804 -64.20 8.62 -44.28
N ARG A 805 -63.72 8.45 -43.05
CA ARG A 805 -64.18 9.19 -41.88
C ARG A 805 -63.09 9.35 -40.82
N PRO A 806 -63.17 10.35 -39.94
CA PRO A 806 -62.30 10.42 -38.77
C PRO A 806 -62.53 9.25 -37.81
N VAL A 807 -61.43 8.69 -37.28
CA VAL A 807 -61.44 7.58 -36.32
C VAL A 807 -60.72 7.99 -35.04
N SER A 808 -61.34 7.75 -33.89
CA SER A 808 -60.68 7.91 -32.58
C SER A 808 -60.02 6.60 -32.19
N VAL A 809 -58.70 6.60 -32.07
CA VAL A 809 -57.90 5.44 -31.69
C VAL A 809 -57.38 5.63 -30.26
N LYS A 810 -57.70 4.67 -29.39
CA LYS A 810 -57.20 4.59 -28.01
C LYS A 810 -56.11 3.54 -27.94
N VAL A 811 -54.92 3.94 -27.51
CA VAL A 811 -53.72 3.11 -27.36
C VAL A 811 -53.30 3.17 -25.89
N GLY A 812 -53.60 2.13 -25.12
CA GLY A 812 -53.41 2.15 -23.66
C GLY A 812 -54.16 3.32 -23.00
N ASN A 813 -53.42 4.28 -22.43
CA ASN A 813 -53.97 5.48 -21.79
C ASN A 813 -54.05 6.71 -22.70
N GLN A 814 -53.54 6.62 -23.93
CA GLN A 814 -53.53 7.72 -24.89
C GLN A 814 -54.68 7.56 -25.88
N SER A 815 -55.26 8.67 -26.33
CA SER A 815 -56.29 8.67 -27.38
C SER A 815 -55.98 9.76 -28.38
N VAL A 816 -56.05 9.42 -29.66
CA VAL A 816 -55.78 10.32 -30.77
C VAL A 816 -56.88 10.16 -31.82
N THR A 817 -57.30 11.27 -32.41
CA THR A 817 -58.23 11.26 -33.54
C THR A 817 -57.44 11.38 -34.82
N VAL A 818 -57.56 10.38 -35.70
CA VAL A 818 -56.92 10.32 -37.01
C VAL A 818 -57.96 10.69 -38.06
N ALA A 819 -57.70 11.71 -38.87
CA ALA A 819 -58.63 12.14 -39.92
C ALA A 819 -58.78 11.07 -41.02
N ALA A 820 -59.79 11.20 -41.87
CA ALA A 820 -59.98 10.30 -43.01
C ALA A 820 -58.72 10.30 -43.90
N PHE A 821 -58.29 9.11 -44.33
CA PHE A 821 -57.14 8.90 -45.23
C PHE A 821 -55.82 9.52 -44.74
N SER A 822 -55.63 9.62 -43.42
CA SER A 822 -54.45 10.25 -42.82
C SER A 822 -53.76 9.33 -41.82
N ALA A 823 -52.55 9.71 -41.42
CA ALA A 823 -51.80 9.02 -40.37
C ALA A 823 -51.42 9.97 -39.23
N THR A 824 -51.14 9.39 -38.07
CA THR A 824 -50.53 10.09 -36.95
C THR A 824 -49.51 9.18 -36.26
N GLU A 825 -48.59 9.76 -35.49
CA GLU A 825 -47.58 9.02 -34.74
C GLU A 825 -47.74 9.19 -33.24
N LEU A 826 -47.44 8.12 -32.50
CA LEU A 826 -47.57 8.06 -31.05
C LEU A 826 -46.36 7.35 -30.44
N SER A 827 -45.86 7.83 -29.30
CA SER A 827 -44.84 7.11 -28.51
C SER A 827 -45.49 6.08 -27.60
N ILE A 828 -45.07 4.82 -27.69
CA ILE A 828 -45.61 3.68 -26.95
C ILE A 828 -44.54 3.00 -26.06
N PRO A 829 -44.97 2.21 -25.04
CA PRO A 829 -44.05 1.43 -24.20
C PRO A 829 -43.23 0.43 -25.01
N ILE A 830 -42.10 -0.01 -24.43
CA ILE A 830 -41.11 -0.88 -25.11
C ILE A 830 -41.55 -2.35 -25.19
N SER A 831 -42.38 -2.82 -24.25
CA SER A 831 -42.78 -4.23 -24.19
C SER A 831 -44.09 -4.42 -23.43
N GLY A 832 -44.76 -5.54 -23.70
CA GLY A 832 -46.00 -5.96 -23.04
C GLY A 832 -47.23 -5.75 -23.91
N PRO A 833 -48.39 -6.25 -23.46
CA PRO A 833 -49.63 -6.18 -24.22
C PRO A 833 -50.13 -4.74 -24.28
N LEU A 834 -50.33 -4.22 -25.50
CA LEU A 834 -50.82 -2.87 -25.72
C LEU A 834 -52.24 -2.91 -26.30
N PRO A 835 -53.31 -2.74 -25.52
CA PRO A 835 -54.66 -2.73 -26.08
C PRO A 835 -54.86 -1.49 -26.96
N VAL A 836 -55.33 -1.74 -28.19
CA VAL A 836 -55.65 -0.73 -29.19
C VAL A 836 -57.12 -0.86 -29.58
N GLU A 837 -57.89 0.20 -29.41
CA GLU A 837 -59.31 0.27 -29.83
C GLU A 837 -59.52 1.45 -30.78
N ALA A 838 -60.16 1.21 -31.91
CA ALA A 838 -60.57 2.25 -32.86
C ALA A 838 -62.10 2.38 -32.87
N ARG A 839 -62.60 3.61 -32.71
CA ARG A 839 -64.02 3.93 -32.66
C ARG A 839 -64.38 5.06 -33.62
N SER A 840 -65.59 5.02 -34.15
CA SER A 840 -66.16 6.10 -34.95
C SER A 840 -66.49 7.33 -34.10
N GLY A 841 -66.72 8.48 -34.73
CA GLY A 841 -67.08 9.73 -34.03
C GLY A 841 -68.35 9.67 -33.18
N ASP A 842 -69.25 8.72 -33.46
CA ASP A 842 -70.46 8.39 -32.68
C ASP A 842 -70.24 7.28 -31.64
N GLY A 843 -68.99 6.84 -31.42
CA GLY A 843 -68.59 5.93 -30.33
C GLY A 843 -68.71 4.43 -30.63
N ARG A 844 -69.12 4.05 -31.85
CA ARG A 844 -69.24 2.64 -32.26
C ARG A 844 -67.85 2.03 -32.49
N LEU A 845 -67.67 0.78 -32.07
CA LEU A 845 -66.40 0.06 -32.24
C LEU A 845 -66.18 -0.31 -33.71
N ILE A 846 -65.04 0.11 -34.26
CA ILE A 846 -64.59 -0.21 -35.62
C ILE A 846 -63.60 -1.37 -35.58
N ASP A 847 -62.61 -1.30 -34.68
CA ASP A 847 -61.54 -2.29 -34.56
C ASP A 847 -61.05 -2.39 -33.11
N SER A 848 -60.60 -3.57 -32.71
CA SER A 848 -60.06 -3.85 -31.37
C SER A 848 -59.00 -4.93 -31.47
N TYR A 849 -57.79 -4.62 -31.03
CA TYR A 849 -56.65 -5.50 -31.15
C TYR A 849 -55.70 -5.35 -29.97
N GLN A 850 -55.01 -6.43 -29.61
CA GLN A 850 -54.06 -6.44 -28.50
C GLN A 850 -52.73 -7.05 -28.97
N PRO A 851 -51.89 -6.26 -29.67
CA PRO A 851 -50.56 -6.70 -30.07
C PRO A 851 -49.68 -6.96 -28.84
N ASP A 852 -48.82 -7.96 -28.96
CA ASP A 852 -47.69 -8.15 -28.04
C ASP A 852 -46.47 -7.41 -28.60
N LEU A 853 -45.96 -6.45 -27.85
CA LEU A 853 -44.81 -5.67 -28.26
C LEU A 853 -43.52 -6.45 -27.96
N SER A 854 -42.92 -7.00 -29.01
CA SER A 854 -41.62 -7.67 -28.94
C SER A 854 -40.56 -6.89 -29.72
N GLY A 855 -39.75 -6.10 -29.03
CA GLY A 855 -38.57 -5.46 -29.64
C GLY A 855 -38.28 -4.06 -29.11
N HIS A 856 -37.02 -3.79 -28.78
CA HIS A 856 -36.58 -2.46 -28.34
C HIS A 856 -36.28 -1.57 -29.56
N GLY A 857 -36.98 -0.44 -29.68
CA GLY A 857 -36.79 0.53 -30.76
C GLY A 857 -37.43 0.17 -32.10
N ALA A 858 -38.42 -0.74 -32.12
CA ALA A 858 -39.18 -1.05 -33.32
C ALA A 858 -40.19 0.08 -33.64
N HIS A 859 -40.38 0.37 -34.93
CA HIS A 859 -41.44 1.24 -35.41
C HIS A 859 -42.63 0.39 -35.85
N TYR A 860 -43.72 0.47 -35.09
CA TYR A 860 -44.93 -0.30 -35.35
C TYR A 860 -45.88 0.51 -36.25
N VAL A 861 -46.59 -0.21 -37.12
CA VAL A 861 -47.63 0.37 -37.97
C VAL A 861 -48.96 -0.32 -37.65
N TYR A 862 -49.95 0.50 -37.30
CA TYR A 862 -51.33 0.10 -37.11
C TYR A 862 -52.20 0.66 -38.22
N ASN A 863 -52.68 -0.22 -39.09
CA ASN A 863 -53.61 0.10 -40.15
C ASN A 863 -55.03 -0.18 -39.66
N VAL A 864 -55.80 0.86 -39.35
CA VAL A 864 -57.11 0.74 -38.69
C VAL A 864 -58.00 -0.23 -39.45
N ALA A 865 -58.44 -1.29 -38.76
CA ALA A 865 -59.27 -2.37 -39.30
C ALA A 865 -58.71 -3.10 -40.54
N ALA A 866 -57.44 -2.89 -40.89
CA ALA A 866 -56.91 -3.26 -42.21
C ALA A 866 -57.78 -2.71 -43.36
N ALA A 867 -58.27 -1.48 -43.21
CA ALA A 867 -59.24 -0.88 -44.11
C ALA A 867 -58.64 -0.46 -45.47
N SER A 868 -57.33 -0.32 -45.58
CA SER A 868 -56.69 0.12 -46.82
C SER A 868 -55.41 -0.67 -47.11
N PRO A 869 -55.10 -0.97 -48.38
CA PRO A 869 -53.80 -1.52 -48.77
C PRO A 869 -52.67 -0.53 -48.49
N LEU A 870 -51.48 -1.05 -48.19
CA LEU A 870 -50.27 -0.26 -47.99
C LEU A 870 -49.23 -0.57 -49.06
N VAL A 871 -48.46 0.45 -49.44
CA VAL A 871 -47.42 0.35 -50.47
C VAL A 871 -46.13 0.93 -49.95
N GLU A 872 -45.06 0.16 -50.07
CA GLU A 872 -43.70 0.64 -49.83
C GLU A 872 -43.07 0.98 -51.18
N TRP A 873 -42.63 2.22 -51.35
CA TRP A 873 -42.04 2.67 -52.61
C TRP A 873 -40.78 3.49 -52.36
N THR A 874 -39.89 3.51 -53.36
CA THR A 874 -38.60 4.16 -53.25
C THR A 874 -38.58 5.44 -54.08
N ALA A 875 -38.43 6.59 -53.41
CA ALA A 875 -38.11 7.86 -54.04
C ALA A 875 -36.62 7.88 -54.41
N SER A 876 -36.31 7.88 -55.71
CA SER A 876 -34.94 7.93 -56.22
C SER A 876 -34.57 9.35 -56.67
N TYR A 877 -33.43 9.84 -56.22
CA TYR A 877 -32.87 11.17 -56.51
C TYR A 877 -31.55 11.02 -57.28
N GLY A 878 -31.33 11.87 -58.28
CA GLY A 878 -30.11 11.83 -59.10
C GLY A 878 -30.03 10.59 -59.99
N SER A 879 -28.87 9.93 -60.04
CA SER A 879 -28.61 8.73 -60.85
C SER A 879 -29.08 7.41 -60.20
N ALA A 880 -29.80 7.47 -59.07
CA ALA A 880 -30.22 6.28 -58.34
C ALA A 880 -31.23 5.45 -59.15
N PRO A 881 -31.11 4.11 -59.16
CA PRO A 881 -32.01 3.23 -59.89
C PRO A 881 -33.43 3.33 -59.32
N LYS A 882 -34.44 3.22 -60.19
CA LYS A 882 -35.84 3.12 -59.78
C LYS A 882 -36.11 1.70 -59.32
N VAL A 883 -36.57 1.54 -58.08
CA VAL A 883 -37.00 0.25 -57.52
C VAL A 883 -38.52 0.17 -57.68
N PRO A 884 -39.07 -0.92 -58.21
CA PRO A 884 -40.51 -1.10 -58.30
C PRO A 884 -41.14 -1.11 -56.89
N PRO A 885 -42.34 -0.52 -56.72
CA PRO A 885 -43.02 -0.49 -55.43
C PRO A 885 -43.40 -1.90 -54.97
N HIS A 886 -43.24 -2.16 -53.67
CA HIS A 886 -43.61 -3.41 -53.02
C HIS A 886 -44.99 -3.26 -52.39
N MET A 887 -45.95 -4.06 -52.85
CA MET A 887 -47.32 -4.03 -52.37
C MET A 887 -47.42 -4.87 -51.09
N LEU A 888 -47.80 -4.24 -49.98
CA LEU A 888 -47.88 -4.92 -48.69
C LEU A 888 -49.27 -5.54 -48.44
N GLY A 889 -50.26 -5.24 -49.27
CA GLY A 889 -51.66 -5.60 -49.05
C GLY A 889 -52.27 -4.84 -47.87
N ALA A 890 -53.40 -5.32 -47.34
CA ALA A 890 -54.07 -4.71 -46.20
C ALA A 890 -53.64 -5.35 -44.87
N ARG A 891 -52.35 -5.24 -44.55
CA ARG A 891 -51.82 -5.72 -43.27
C ARG A 891 -52.36 -4.90 -42.12
N HIS A 892 -52.76 -5.58 -41.06
CA HIS A 892 -53.44 -5.00 -39.89
C HIS A 892 -52.47 -4.37 -38.88
N TRP A 893 -51.46 -5.14 -38.43
CA TRP A 893 -50.40 -4.70 -37.53
C TRP A 893 -49.08 -5.34 -37.94
N PHE A 894 -48.03 -4.54 -38.09
CA PHE A 894 -46.70 -5.04 -38.43
C PHE A 894 -45.62 -4.03 -38.05
N SER A 895 -44.37 -4.47 -38.02
CA SER A 895 -43.21 -3.59 -37.94
C SER A 895 -42.55 -3.50 -39.32
N THR A 896 -42.19 -2.29 -39.75
CA THR A 896 -41.38 -2.08 -40.95
C THR A 896 -40.34 -1.00 -40.68
N HIS A 897 -39.30 -0.93 -41.52
CA HIS A 897 -38.26 0.09 -41.46
C HIS A 897 -38.25 0.87 -42.77
N VAL A 898 -38.85 2.06 -42.77
CA VAL A 898 -38.84 2.98 -43.91
C VAL A 898 -38.34 4.36 -43.47
N ASP A 899 -37.86 5.16 -44.42
CA ASP A 899 -37.36 6.51 -44.12
C ASP A 899 -38.49 7.51 -43.85
N VAL A 900 -39.68 7.31 -44.44
CA VAL A 900 -40.84 8.19 -44.28
C VAL A 900 -42.12 7.35 -44.11
N TYR A 901 -42.85 7.56 -43.02
CA TYR A 901 -44.12 6.91 -42.74
C TYR A 901 -45.29 7.84 -43.09
N PHE A 902 -46.10 7.48 -44.07
CA PHE A 902 -47.35 8.15 -44.47
C PHE A 902 -47.23 9.65 -44.79
N GLY A 903 -46.02 10.12 -45.13
CA GLY A 903 -45.73 11.50 -45.53
C GLY A 903 -45.16 11.58 -46.94
N ASP A 904 -45.00 12.81 -47.42
CA ASP A 904 -44.38 13.07 -48.72
C ASP A 904 -42.87 12.80 -48.66
N ALA A 905 -42.34 12.18 -49.72
CA ALA A 905 -40.90 12.07 -49.89
C ALA A 905 -40.25 13.47 -49.93
N PRO A 906 -39.07 13.68 -49.33
CA PRO A 906 -38.42 14.98 -49.32
C PRO A 906 -38.20 15.51 -50.76
N GLN A 907 -38.43 16.80 -51.01
CA GLN A 907 -38.33 17.35 -52.37
C GLN A 907 -36.90 17.36 -52.92
N SER A 908 -35.89 17.37 -52.05
CA SER A 908 -34.47 17.24 -52.42
C SER A 908 -33.66 16.59 -51.30
N VAL A 909 -32.54 15.95 -51.64
CA VAL A 909 -31.63 15.30 -50.69
C VAL A 909 -30.20 15.68 -51.01
N SER A 910 -29.42 16.10 -50.01
CA SER A 910 -28.00 16.41 -50.15
C SER A 910 -27.15 15.16 -49.90
N THR A 911 -26.32 14.76 -50.85
CA THR A 911 -25.50 13.55 -50.80
C THR A 911 -24.14 13.79 -51.44
N LYS A 912 -23.09 13.06 -50.99
CA LYS A 912 -21.73 13.14 -51.57
C LYS A 912 -21.58 12.32 -52.87
N GLY A 913 -22.58 11.50 -53.23
CA GLY A 913 -22.59 10.66 -54.43
C GLY A 913 -23.53 11.20 -55.52
N SER A 914 -23.59 10.53 -56.67
CA SER A 914 -24.40 10.96 -57.82
C SER A 914 -25.91 10.65 -57.70
N GLY A 915 -26.33 9.90 -56.67
CA GLY A 915 -27.74 9.62 -56.38
C GLY A 915 -27.99 9.19 -54.94
N ALA A 916 -29.25 9.21 -54.52
CA ALA A 916 -29.73 8.68 -53.24
C ALA A 916 -31.16 8.14 -53.38
N THR A 917 -31.57 7.28 -52.44
CA THR A 917 -32.93 6.75 -52.35
C THR A 917 -33.53 7.04 -50.98
N ARG A 918 -34.86 7.17 -50.91
CA ARG A 918 -35.65 7.17 -49.67
C ARG A 918 -36.82 6.21 -49.82
N THR A 919 -36.99 5.32 -48.86
CA THR A 919 -38.13 4.40 -48.77
C THR A 919 -39.29 5.09 -48.07
N VAL A 920 -40.47 5.00 -48.66
CA VAL A 920 -41.69 5.65 -48.18
C VAL A 920 -42.79 4.62 -48.06
N LEU A 921 -43.42 4.56 -46.88
CA LEU A 921 -44.65 3.81 -46.69
C LEU A 921 -45.84 4.74 -46.92
N SER A 922 -46.72 4.39 -47.85
CA SER A 922 -47.93 5.15 -48.13
C SER A 922 -49.16 4.26 -48.05
N GLY A 923 -50.26 4.82 -47.55
CA GLY A 923 -51.58 4.21 -47.71
C GLY A 923 -52.26 4.72 -48.97
N VAL A 924 -53.24 3.98 -49.46
CA VAL A 924 -53.96 4.31 -50.70
C VAL A 924 -55.46 4.45 -50.50
N GLY A 925 -55.90 4.74 -49.25
CA GLY A 925 -57.31 4.76 -48.85
C GLY A 925 -58.16 5.78 -49.61
N GLU A 926 -57.55 6.87 -50.08
CA GLU A 926 -58.23 7.91 -50.86
C GLU A 926 -58.43 7.55 -52.35
N ARG A 927 -57.80 6.46 -52.85
CA ARG A 927 -57.89 6.07 -54.28
C ARG A 927 -59.22 5.40 -54.62
N GLU A 928 -59.51 5.26 -55.91
CA GLU A 928 -60.73 4.59 -56.37
C GLU A 928 -60.80 3.12 -55.91
N PRO A 929 -62.00 2.58 -55.63
CA PRO A 929 -62.16 1.21 -55.12
C PRO A 929 -61.50 0.13 -55.99
N ARG A 930 -61.55 0.28 -57.32
CA ARG A 930 -60.94 -0.68 -58.24
C ARG A 930 -59.41 -0.69 -58.14
N GLU A 931 -58.80 0.46 -57.92
CA GLU A 931 -57.35 0.58 -57.73
C GLU A 931 -56.93 -0.04 -56.41
N GLN A 932 -57.65 0.24 -55.32
CA GLN A 932 -57.37 -0.36 -54.01
C GLN A 932 -57.49 -1.88 -54.06
N LEU A 933 -58.58 -2.41 -54.63
CA LEU A 933 -58.80 -3.86 -54.72
C LEU A 933 -57.79 -4.55 -55.67
N GLY A 934 -57.25 -3.84 -56.65
CA GLY A 934 -56.19 -4.34 -57.54
C GLY A 934 -54.83 -4.49 -56.86
N LEU A 935 -54.60 -3.79 -55.74
CA LEU A 935 -53.36 -3.85 -54.95
C LEU A 935 -53.37 -4.95 -53.88
N VAL A 936 -54.46 -5.72 -53.82
CA VAL A 936 -54.68 -6.79 -52.85
C VAL A 936 -54.77 -8.11 -53.60
N GLU A 937 -53.94 -9.09 -53.21
CA GLU A 937 -53.89 -10.39 -53.88
C GLU A 937 -54.95 -11.37 -53.33
N GLN A 938 -55.26 -11.30 -52.04
CA GLN A 938 -56.14 -12.25 -51.37
C GLN A 938 -57.61 -11.79 -51.37
N ASP A 939 -58.53 -12.69 -51.70
CA ASP A 939 -59.95 -12.35 -51.86
C ASP A 939 -60.66 -12.03 -50.53
N ASP A 940 -60.20 -12.58 -49.41
CA ASP A 940 -60.73 -12.29 -48.07
C ASP A 940 -60.40 -10.85 -47.63
N GLU A 941 -59.20 -10.35 -47.94
CA GLU A 941 -58.82 -8.96 -47.74
C GLU A 941 -59.70 -8.01 -48.58
N ARG A 942 -59.94 -8.35 -49.85
CA ARG A 942 -60.81 -7.58 -50.75
C ARG A 942 -62.23 -7.47 -50.20
N ILE A 943 -62.81 -8.58 -49.75
CA ILE A 943 -64.16 -8.61 -49.17
C ILE A 943 -64.21 -7.77 -47.89
N ARG A 944 -63.17 -7.86 -47.05
CA ARG A 944 -63.07 -7.09 -45.80
C ARG A 944 -63.02 -5.57 -46.06
N ILE A 945 -62.15 -5.12 -46.95
CA ILE A 945 -62.03 -3.69 -47.34
C ILE A 945 -63.37 -3.17 -47.88
N VAL A 946 -63.99 -3.90 -48.82
CA VAL A 946 -65.30 -3.53 -49.38
C VAL A 946 -66.36 -3.36 -48.28
N ARG A 947 -66.43 -4.30 -47.34
CA ARG A 947 -67.40 -4.24 -46.23
C ARG A 947 -67.13 -3.06 -45.30
N LEU A 948 -65.86 -2.82 -44.96
CA LEU A 948 -65.47 -1.73 -44.07
C LEU A 948 -65.83 -0.37 -44.66
N HIS A 949 -65.47 -0.12 -45.93
CA HIS A 949 -65.81 1.14 -46.59
C HIS A 949 -67.33 1.30 -46.79
N ALA A 950 -68.06 0.26 -47.21
CA ALA A 950 -69.50 0.34 -47.36
C ALA A 950 -70.25 0.60 -46.04
N GLN A 951 -69.67 0.15 -44.91
CA GLN A 951 -70.26 0.29 -43.58
C GLN A 951 -69.88 1.60 -42.87
N TRP A 952 -68.64 2.08 -43.06
CA TRP A 952 -68.07 3.13 -42.23
C TRP A 952 -67.77 4.44 -42.98
N ASP A 953 -67.64 4.44 -44.31
CA ASP A 953 -67.37 5.69 -45.04
C ASP A 953 -68.57 6.65 -44.97
N GLU A 954 -68.27 7.94 -44.89
CA GLU A 954 -69.31 8.95 -44.86
C GLU A 954 -69.99 9.12 -46.22
N PRO A 955 -71.31 9.40 -46.28
CA PRO A 955 -72.05 9.45 -47.54
C PRO A 955 -71.55 10.46 -48.57
N HIS A 956 -70.81 11.49 -48.11
CA HIS A 956 -70.30 12.57 -48.95
C HIS A 956 -68.86 12.34 -49.44
N GLN A 957 -68.22 11.22 -49.07
CA GLN A 957 -66.90 10.89 -49.61
C GLN A 957 -67.01 10.42 -51.07
N PRO A 958 -66.02 10.74 -51.93
CA PRO A 958 -66.12 10.52 -53.38
C PRO A 958 -66.42 9.08 -53.81
N ASN A 959 -65.96 8.09 -53.04
CA ASN A 959 -65.99 6.67 -53.41
C ASN A 959 -67.05 5.83 -52.65
N THR A 960 -67.81 6.42 -51.72
CA THR A 960 -68.73 5.69 -50.84
C THR A 960 -69.82 4.93 -51.60
N GLU A 961 -70.45 5.57 -52.59
CA GLU A 961 -71.51 4.93 -53.39
C GLU A 961 -70.96 3.80 -54.28
N GLN A 962 -69.71 3.92 -54.73
CA GLN A 962 -69.03 2.86 -55.46
C GLN A 962 -68.73 1.67 -54.54
N TRP A 963 -68.24 1.90 -53.32
CA TRP A 963 -68.02 0.85 -52.32
C TRP A 963 -69.31 0.11 -51.96
N LYS A 964 -70.43 0.83 -51.76
CA LYS A 964 -71.76 0.22 -51.52
C LYS A 964 -72.22 -0.64 -52.69
N THR A 965 -72.01 -0.16 -53.93
CA THR A 965 -72.35 -0.92 -55.15
C THR A 965 -71.53 -2.20 -55.26
N ILE A 966 -70.23 -2.14 -54.95
CA ILE A 966 -69.35 -3.32 -54.94
C ILE A 966 -69.75 -4.28 -53.82
N ALA A 967 -70.07 -3.78 -52.62
CA ALA A 967 -70.52 -4.59 -51.49
C ALA A 967 -71.83 -5.34 -51.79
N GLN A 968 -72.78 -4.71 -52.49
CA GLN A 968 -74.02 -5.37 -52.92
C GLN A 968 -73.74 -6.54 -53.88
N ARG A 969 -72.78 -6.40 -54.80
CA ARG A 969 -72.40 -7.47 -55.75
C ARG A 969 -71.68 -8.62 -55.05
N VAL A 970 -70.83 -8.31 -54.08
CA VAL A 970 -70.10 -9.30 -53.27
C VAL A 970 -71.05 -10.04 -52.32
N GLY A 971 -72.09 -9.38 -51.79
CA GLY A 971 -73.09 -9.98 -50.90
C GLY A 971 -74.15 -10.86 -51.58
N THR A 972 -74.29 -10.79 -52.91
CA THR A 972 -75.21 -11.65 -53.69
C THR A 972 -74.57 -12.93 -54.23
N GLY A 973 -73.28 -13.14 -53.97
CA GLY A 973 -72.53 -14.34 -54.36
C GLY A 973 -71.90 -15.02 -53.15
N SER A 974 -72.72 -15.64 -52.30
CA SER A 974 -72.31 -16.58 -51.26
C SER A 974 -73.32 -17.71 -51.14
#